data_AF-A0A814SIW0-F1
#
_entry.id   AF-A0A814SIW0-F1
#
_cell.length_a   1.000
_cell.length_b   1.000
_cell.length_c   1.000
_cell.angle_alpha   90.00
_cell.angle_beta   90.00
_cell.angle_gamma   90.00
#
_symmetry.space_group_name_H-M   'P 1'
#
loop_
_entity.id
_entity.type
_entity.pdbx_description
1 polymer ?
#
loop_
_entity_poly.entity_id
_entity_poly.type
_entity_poly.pdbx_seq_one_letter_code
_entity_poly.pdbx_strand_id
1 'polypeptide(L)'
;MIVSGGLGQNIVPAIHEASNIHSIFIFCHNTARHEQWAKVYLKVKGVFNKIDALCQAVEQYVRPREPSPVRPPPIRPKSPSADSFGKDGSSGSSRIAIPRTSYSHEQLPSSFERLENALIKTVEQELRKSLLNNNNNYQSITLNAGINDRLQDILVHTIQKHVTKRKDDSSELNRLFDELKQVLVDTVVQQQTTLLRDVIKQAVLDAFKQHQNPTVPDPLSHPSGTATRERHSRKPIIITTSREVIIAADLKKTRIDADFRQKRDAVVANKRFRDVVQQWSSMGSMADLAVEIKKYGTNDLERAWLLFCWIGHNIQYQPYCMNNAAETVFRTKQGVCRGFVSLYHECCSLLGIECSEISGYSKQAFLKPGEELKQSSHAWNSIILDRYTYLIDSTWGAGGRDNDKKLEDFYFLTSPEEFIYTHYVNGYQLLEPEISKEEFLSLPIMTSTYYRLGLTLISPKQGLNETNQNLFKIAIRTPANVDLFADLKVGDVEYPRNLHTLCQRDETKADVYNCYVAPPLDGLYEVVIFAKIKAETMYLGAINMRLRVSNIADAFMFPITYASFTEHRCILIEPFQRLVHKNEQVLIHMIIPKANVIKIRNGDEYMVPYSDEYKNGVLKKQIRVQGDLQVCGRWDDNADSISIICIFNMI
;
A
#
# COMPACT_ATOMS: atom_id res chain seq x y z
N MET A 1 -10.23 26.22 -15.36
CA MET A 1 -10.70 25.14 -16.28
C MET A 1 -10.43 23.78 -15.64
N ILE A 2 -11.28 22.78 -15.87
CA ILE A 2 -11.15 21.41 -15.31
C ILE A 2 -11.01 20.40 -16.46
N VAL A 3 -10.10 19.43 -16.38
CA VAL A 3 -9.83 18.44 -17.46
C VAL A 3 -9.44 17.06 -16.91
N SER A 4 -9.79 15.96 -17.59
CA SER A 4 -9.47 14.61 -17.09
C SER A 4 -8.05 14.14 -17.44
N GLY A 5 -7.46 13.25 -16.63
CA GLY A 5 -6.05 12.84 -16.77
C GLY A 5 -5.68 12.21 -18.12
N GLY A 6 -6.52 11.29 -18.62
CA GLY A 6 -6.29 10.65 -19.92
C GLY A 6 -6.43 11.62 -21.11
N LEU A 7 -7.29 12.63 -20.99
CA LEU A 7 -7.47 13.66 -22.03
C LEU A 7 -6.40 14.77 -21.95
N GLY A 8 -5.94 15.08 -20.73
CA GLY A 8 -4.89 16.07 -20.49
C GLY A 8 -3.55 15.73 -21.15
N GLN A 9 -3.30 14.44 -21.44
CA GLN A 9 -2.03 13.91 -21.94
C GLN A 9 -1.57 14.53 -23.27
N ASN A 10 -2.51 15.04 -24.07
CA ASN A 10 -2.23 15.66 -25.37
C ASN A 10 -2.57 17.16 -25.44
N ILE A 11 -3.35 17.69 -24.48
CA ILE A 11 -3.94 19.04 -24.58
C ILE A 11 -3.17 20.08 -23.74
N VAL A 12 -2.72 19.72 -22.53
CA VAL A 12 -2.09 20.67 -21.59
C VAL A 12 -0.86 21.40 -22.18
N PRO A 13 0.05 20.76 -22.96
CA PRO A 13 1.18 21.45 -23.56
C PRO A 13 0.79 22.62 -24.47
N ALA A 14 -0.32 22.51 -25.21
CA ALA A 14 -0.72 23.47 -26.23
C ALA A 14 -1.45 24.71 -25.69
N ILE A 15 -2.09 24.62 -24.52
CA ILE A 15 -3.01 25.66 -24.02
C ILE A 15 -2.47 26.49 -22.86
N HIS A 16 -1.36 26.09 -22.25
CA HIS A 16 -0.86 26.70 -21.02
C HIS A 16 -0.41 28.17 -21.19
N GLU A 17 -0.06 28.60 -22.40
CA GLU A 17 0.37 29.98 -22.71
C GLU A 17 -0.82 30.95 -22.90
N ALA A 18 -2.01 30.47 -23.29
CA ALA A 18 -3.14 31.30 -23.73
C ALA A 18 -3.62 32.32 -22.67
N SER A 19 -3.64 33.61 -23.01
CA SER A 19 -3.85 34.75 -22.08
C SER A 19 -5.23 34.80 -21.41
N ASN A 20 -6.27 34.32 -22.08
CA ASN A 20 -7.64 34.25 -21.57
C ASN A 20 -7.87 33.09 -20.57
N ILE A 21 -6.91 32.17 -20.40
CA ILE A 21 -6.94 31.13 -19.36
C ILE A 21 -5.93 31.50 -18.28
N HIS A 22 -6.39 31.60 -17.03
CA HIS A 22 -5.58 31.93 -15.85
C HIS A 22 -5.20 30.72 -14.98
N SER A 23 -6.05 29.70 -14.90
CA SER A 23 -5.84 28.52 -14.06
C SER A 23 -6.50 27.24 -14.59
N ILE A 24 -5.78 26.13 -14.51
CA ILE A 24 -6.13 24.78 -14.98
C ILE A 24 -6.03 23.80 -13.79
N PHE A 25 -7.04 22.96 -13.61
CA PHE A 25 -7.13 21.93 -12.58
C PHE A 25 -7.40 20.59 -13.28
N ILE A 26 -6.77 19.49 -12.87
CA ILE A 26 -6.83 18.20 -13.59
C ILE A 26 -7.47 17.13 -12.71
N PHE A 27 -8.43 16.37 -13.20
CA PHE A 27 -9.19 15.36 -12.43
C PHE A 27 -8.96 13.93 -12.95
N CYS A 28 -8.32 13.06 -12.17
CA CYS A 28 -7.88 11.74 -12.66
C CYS A 28 -7.65 10.71 -11.55
N HIS A 29 -7.96 9.43 -11.80
CA HIS A 29 -7.88 8.38 -10.79
C HIS A 29 -6.45 8.14 -10.23
N ASN A 30 -5.41 8.36 -11.04
CA ASN A 30 -4.00 8.31 -10.64
C ASN A 30 -3.38 9.70 -10.86
N THR A 31 -3.24 10.47 -9.77
CA THR A 31 -2.62 11.81 -9.78
C THR A 31 -1.12 11.75 -10.02
N ALA A 32 -0.41 10.78 -9.45
CA ALA A 32 1.04 10.64 -9.57
C ALA A 32 1.52 10.55 -11.04
N ARG A 33 0.71 9.95 -11.92
CA ARG A 33 0.96 9.90 -13.38
C ARG A 33 0.96 11.28 -14.07
N HIS A 34 0.31 12.28 -13.46
CA HIS A 34 0.04 13.59 -14.06
C HIS A 34 0.50 14.78 -13.22
N GLU A 35 0.87 14.59 -11.95
CA GLU A 35 1.39 15.61 -11.02
C GLU A 35 2.63 16.35 -11.55
N GLN A 36 3.40 15.69 -12.43
CA GLN A 36 4.53 16.31 -13.12
C GLN A 36 4.08 17.54 -13.95
N TRP A 37 2.85 17.58 -14.48
CA TRP A 37 2.33 18.73 -15.23
C TRP A 37 2.10 19.97 -14.38
N ALA A 38 1.80 19.82 -13.09
CA ALA A 38 1.73 20.97 -12.17
C ALA A 38 3.12 21.57 -11.90
N LYS A 39 4.19 20.80 -12.10
CA LYS A 39 5.60 21.24 -11.99
C LYS A 39 6.17 21.78 -13.31
N VAL A 40 5.60 21.38 -14.46
CA VAL A 40 6.02 21.82 -15.80
C VAL A 40 5.24 23.04 -16.30
N TYR A 41 3.95 23.19 -15.94
CA TYR A 41 3.07 24.23 -16.50
C TYR A 41 2.53 25.18 -15.43
N LEU A 42 3.02 26.42 -15.42
CA LEU A 42 2.69 27.48 -14.42
C LEU A 42 1.19 27.77 -14.21
N LYS A 43 0.33 27.48 -15.19
CA LYS A 43 -1.13 27.65 -15.08
C LYS A 43 -1.87 26.40 -14.57
N VAL A 44 -1.22 25.24 -14.52
CA VAL A 44 -1.78 24.05 -13.85
C VAL A 44 -1.65 24.25 -12.34
N LYS A 45 -2.77 24.61 -11.70
CA LYS A 45 -2.85 24.88 -10.27
C LYS A 45 -3.09 23.63 -9.43
N GLY A 46 -3.23 22.46 -10.07
CA GLY A 46 -3.16 21.16 -9.40
C GLY A 46 -3.69 20.01 -10.24
N VAL A 47 -3.47 18.80 -9.72
CA VAL A 47 -3.99 17.53 -10.22
C VAL A 47 -4.65 16.82 -9.03
N PHE A 48 -5.85 16.28 -9.24
CA PHE A 48 -6.78 15.86 -8.20
C PHE A 48 -7.39 14.49 -8.57
N ASN A 49 -7.33 13.51 -7.68
CA ASN A 49 -8.12 12.27 -7.79
C ASN A 49 -9.46 12.36 -7.02
N LYS A 50 -9.73 13.52 -6.41
CA LYS A 50 -10.80 13.76 -5.44
C LYS A 50 -11.61 14.97 -5.87
N ILE A 51 -12.93 14.81 -6.00
CA ILE A 51 -13.83 15.83 -6.58
C ILE A 51 -13.89 17.08 -5.70
N ASP A 52 -13.71 16.91 -4.39
CA ASP A 52 -13.77 18.00 -3.42
C ASP A 52 -12.51 18.85 -3.42
N ALA A 53 -11.32 18.24 -3.47
CA ALA A 53 -10.05 18.97 -3.59
C ALA A 53 -10.00 19.80 -4.88
N LEU A 54 -10.65 19.31 -5.94
CA LEU A 54 -10.90 20.05 -7.18
C LEU A 54 -11.84 21.24 -6.98
N CYS A 55 -13.02 21.05 -6.37
CA CYS A 55 -13.98 22.14 -6.12
C CYS A 55 -13.45 23.20 -5.14
N GLN A 56 -12.70 22.79 -4.11
CA GLN A 56 -12.17 23.67 -3.08
C GLN A 56 -11.01 24.55 -3.60
N ALA A 57 -10.14 24.00 -4.46
CA ALA A 57 -9.11 24.76 -5.16
C ALA A 57 -9.70 25.76 -6.17
N VAL A 58 -10.92 25.49 -6.67
CA VAL A 58 -11.70 26.44 -7.48
C VAL A 58 -12.34 27.53 -6.61
N GLU A 59 -12.95 27.21 -5.46
CA GLU A 59 -13.53 28.24 -4.55
C GLU A 59 -12.47 29.16 -3.92
N GLN A 60 -11.28 28.64 -3.57
CA GLN A 60 -10.17 29.46 -3.04
C GLN A 60 -9.68 30.51 -4.03
N TYR A 61 -9.82 30.27 -5.33
CA TYR A 61 -9.47 31.23 -6.39
C TYR A 61 -10.56 32.30 -6.60
N VAL A 62 -11.69 32.21 -5.88
CA VAL A 62 -12.94 32.94 -6.18
C VAL A 62 -13.48 33.80 -5.02
N ARG A 63 -13.23 33.49 -3.73
CA ARG A 63 -13.77 34.30 -2.61
C ARG A 63 -12.91 35.52 -2.20
N PRO A 64 -13.52 36.63 -1.72
CA PRO A 64 -12.82 37.91 -1.50
C PRO A 64 -12.22 38.03 -0.09
N ARG A 65 -11.19 38.88 0.07
CA ARG A 65 -10.73 39.38 1.39
C ARG A 65 -11.48 40.66 1.76
N GLU A 66 -11.93 40.74 3.01
CA GLU A 66 -12.74 41.84 3.55
C GLU A 66 -11.93 43.07 4.05
N PRO A 67 -12.57 44.23 4.33
CA PRO A 67 -11.98 45.54 4.07
C PRO A 67 -11.62 46.39 5.31
N SER A 68 -11.10 47.60 5.05
CA SER A 68 -10.89 48.69 6.01
C SER A 68 -10.95 50.06 5.27
N PRO A 69 -11.20 51.21 5.94
CA PRO A 69 -12.32 52.06 5.50
C PRO A 69 -12.04 53.56 5.15
N VAL A 70 -12.96 54.17 4.36
CA VAL A 70 -13.45 55.60 4.46
C VAL A 70 -12.51 56.75 3.96
N ARG A 71 -12.92 57.84 3.25
CA ARG A 71 -14.26 58.35 2.79
C ARG A 71 -14.36 58.90 1.31
N PRO A 72 -14.48 60.22 0.89
CA PRO A 72 -15.41 60.57 -0.22
C PRO A 72 -14.87 61.65 -1.26
N PRO A 73 -15.68 62.49 -1.97
CA PRO A 73 -15.92 62.43 -3.43
C PRO A 73 -15.64 63.75 -4.23
N PRO A 74 -15.93 63.82 -5.55
CA PRO A 74 -17.00 64.74 -6.05
C PRO A 74 -17.77 64.29 -7.34
N ILE A 75 -19.11 64.38 -7.44
CA ILE A 75 -20.02 65.44 -8.04
C ILE A 75 -20.35 65.35 -9.58
N ARG A 76 -21.62 64.94 -9.88
CA ARG A 76 -22.68 65.39 -10.85
C ARG A 76 -22.38 66.08 -12.22
N PRO A 77 -23.26 65.95 -13.26
CA PRO A 77 -24.65 66.50 -13.35
C PRO A 77 -25.77 65.52 -13.84
N LYS A 78 -27.03 65.53 -13.32
CA LYS A 78 -28.29 66.26 -13.74
C LYS A 78 -28.84 65.87 -15.15
N SER A 79 -29.96 65.12 -15.30
CA SER A 79 -31.43 65.40 -15.08
C SER A 79 -32.09 66.20 -16.22
N PRO A 80 -33.37 65.97 -16.67
CA PRO A 80 -34.63 66.02 -15.87
C PRO A 80 -35.74 64.98 -16.32
N SER A 81 -36.99 64.86 -15.81
CA SER A 81 -37.75 65.31 -14.60
C SER A 81 -39.15 64.64 -14.53
N ALA A 82 -39.76 64.56 -13.33
CA ALA A 82 -41.22 64.59 -13.03
C ALA A 82 -42.16 63.44 -13.51
N ASP A 83 -43.25 63.02 -12.85
CA ASP A 83 -43.84 63.18 -11.49
C ASP A 83 -45.15 62.32 -11.42
N SER A 84 -45.88 62.04 -10.32
CA SER A 84 -45.63 61.96 -8.85
C SER A 84 -46.87 61.38 -8.11
N PHE A 85 -46.72 60.85 -6.87
CA PHE A 85 -47.79 60.35 -5.94
C PHE A 85 -48.68 59.14 -6.39
N GLY A 86 -49.27 58.29 -5.53
CA GLY A 86 -49.10 58.07 -4.08
C GLY A 86 -50.21 57.21 -3.42
N LYS A 87 -49.82 56.31 -2.50
CA LYS A 87 -50.54 55.76 -1.30
C LYS A 87 -51.78 54.81 -1.37
N ASP A 88 -51.83 53.99 -0.30
CA ASP A 88 -52.93 53.25 0.37
C ASP A 88 -53.72 52.19 -0.45
N GLY A 89 -54.37 51.15 0.11
CA GLY A 89 -54.54 50.71 1.51
C GLY A 89 -55.16 49.29 1.61
N SER A 90 -55.39 48.77 2.82
CA SER A 90 -55.78 47.37 3.11
C SER A 90 -57.29 47.07 3.16
N SER A 91 -57.71 45.82 2.87
CA SER A 91 -58.56 44.95 3.73
C SER A 91 -59.38 43.88 2.94
N GLY A 92 -59.68 42.74 3.56
CA GLY A 92 -60.52 41.67 2.99
C GLY A 92 -60.73 40.50 3.99
N SER A 93 -61.97 40.31 4.45
CA SER A 93 -62.28 39.59 5.70
C SER A 93 -62.53 38.07 5.62
N SER A 94 -61.96 37.37 6.60
CA SER A 94 -62.41 36.18 7.35
C SER A 94 -63.74 35.48 7.03
N ARG A 95 -63.73 34.13 7.09
CA ARG A 95 -64.84 33.30 7.60
C ARG A 95 -64.33 32.17 8.52
N ILE A 96 -65.24 31.67 9.36
CA ILE A 96 -64.97 31.07 10.69
C ILE A 96 -64.98 29.53 10.68
N ALA A 97 -64.23 28.93 11.62
CA ALA A 97 -64.09 27.48 11.83
C ALA A 97 -65.11 26.88 12.82
N ILE A 98 -65.29 25.55 12.74
CA ILE A 98 -65.88 24.69 13.77
C ILE A 98 -64.88 23.54 14.01
N PRO A 99 -64.60 23.12 15.26
CA PRO A 99 -63.38 22.38 15.58
C PRO A 99 -63.48 20.88 15.30
N ARG A 100 -62.36 20.30 14.86
CA ARG A 100 -62.05 18.88 15.08
C ARG A 100 -60.85 18.77 15.99
N THR A 101 -61.07 18.14 17.14
CA THR A 101 -60.01 17.72 18.07
C THR A 101 -59.21 16.58 17.46
N SER A 102 -57.89 16.76 17.35
CA SER A 102 -56.94 15.66 17.18
C SER A 102 -55.75 15.92 18.09
N TYR A 103 -55.58 15.06 19.10
CA TYR A 103 -54.39 15.05 19.95
C TYR A 103 -53.16 14.81 19.06
N SER A 104 -52.22 15.75 19.05
CA SER A 104 -50.87 15.49 18.57
C SER A 104 -50.18 14.61 19.61
N HIS A 105 -50.01 13.32 19.31
CA HIS A 105 -49.08 12.47 20.04
C HIS A 105 -47.68 13.09 19.91
N GLU A 106 -47.11 13.57 21.02
CA GLU A 106 -45.66 13.65 21.14
C GLU A 106 -45.11 12.23 21.05
N GLN A 107 -44.55 11.88 19.89
CA GLN A 107 -43.87 10.60 19.72
C GLN A 107 -42.55 10.66 20.48
N LEU A 108 -42.40 9.78 21.47
CA LEU A 108 -41.12 9.51 22.11
C LEU A 108 -40.09 9.15 21.02
N PRO A 109 -38.90 9.77 21.00
CA PRO A 109 -37.93 9.54 19.94
C PRO A 109 -37.58 8.05 19.84
N SER A 110 -37.48 7.60 18.61
CA SER A 110 -37.18 6.22 18.23
C SER A 110 -35.89 5.72 18.91
N SER A 111 -35.70 4.39 18.94
CA SER A 111 -34.40 3.83 19.36
C SER A 111 -33.24 4.27 18.45
N PHE A 112 -33.59 4.73 17.24
CA PHE A 112 -32.69 5.21 16.20
C PHE A 112 -32.22 6.65 16.47
N GLU A 113 -33.13 7.60 16.65
CA GLU A 113 -32.79 8.99 17.00
C GLU A 113 -31.98 9.07 18.30
N ARG A 114 -32.23 8.15 19.25
CA ARG A 114 -31.44 8.04 20.48
C ARG A 114 -30.00 7.55 20.26
N LEU A 115 -29.76 6.72 19.23
CA LEU A 115 -28.43 6.28 18.83
C LEU A 115 -27.70 7.40 18.07
N GLU A 116 -28.37 7.99 17.09
CA GLU A 116 -27.88 9.10 16.27
C GLU A 116 -27.42 10.28 17.15
N ASN A 117 -28.29 10.77 18.02
CA ASN A 117 -27.95 11.85 18.96
C ASN A 117 -26.84 11.44 19.96
N ALA A 118 -26.72 10.16 20.33
CA ALA A 118 -25.63 9.70 21.18
C ALA A 118 -24.28 9.69 20.44
N LEU A 119 -24.25 9.30 19.17
CA LEU A 119 -23.04 9.28 18.34
C LEU A 119 -22.52 10.67 18.06
N ILE A 120 -23.39 11.57 17.61
CA ILE A 120 -23.07 12.98 17.33
C ILE A 120 -22.50 13.63 18.59
N LYS A 121 -23.18 13.46 19.73
CA LYS A 121 -22.75 14.01 21.01
C LYS A 121 -21.43 13.42 21.52
N THR A 122 -21.13 12.15 21.23
CA THR A 122 -19.86 11.51 21.59
C THR A 122 -18.70 12.05 20.75
N VAL A 123 -18.89 12.14 19.42
CA VAL A 123 -17.91 12.74 18.49
C VAL A 123 -17.65 14.21 18.86
N GLU A 124 -18.69 15.00 19.13
CA GLU A 124 -18.54 16.38 19.61
C GLU A 124 -17.80 16.50 20.95
N GLN A 125 -18.05 15.58 21.89
CA GLN A 125 -17.40 15.60 23.20
C GLN A 125 -15.90 15.30 23.10
N GLU A 126 -15.48 14.32 22.30
CA GLU A 126 -14.06 14.01 22.10
C GLU A 126 -13.32 15.12 21.35
N LEU A 127 -13.95 15.71 20.32
CA LEU A 127 -13.40 16.90 19.64
C LEU A 127 -13.23 18.09 20.61
N ARG A 128 -14.22 18.34 21.49
CA ARG A 128 -14.13 19.40 22.52
C ARG A 128 -13.04 19.13 23.57
N LYS A 129 -12.84 17.88 24.02
CA LYS A 129 -11.77 17.52 24.96
C LYS A 129 -10.38 17.81 24.38
N SER A 130 -10.17 17.52 23.09
CA SER A 130 -8.89 17.78 22.44
C SER A 130 -8.57 19.27 22.31
N LEU A 131 -9.57 20.12 22.08
CA LEU A 131 -9.39 21.57 21.90
C LEU A 131 -8.97 22.29 23.20
N LEU A 132 -9.33 21.76 24.37
CA LEU A 132 -8.96 22.33 25.67
C LEU A 132 -7.47 22.13 26.04
N ASN A 133 -6.79 21.13 25.45
CA ASN A 133 -5.38 20.83 25.72
C ASN A 133 -4.39 21.54 24.78
N ASN A 134 -4.87 22.21 23.72
CA ASN A 134 -4.00 22.83 22.71
C ASN A 134 -3.48 24.21 23.14
N ASN A 135 -2.55 24.21 24.10
CA ASN A 135 -1.66 25.34 24.40
C ASN A 135 -0.22 24.84 24.61
N ASN A 136 0.42 24.34 23.53
CA ASN A 136 1.85 24.57 23.17
C ASN A 136 2.33 23.67 22.00
N ASN A 137 3.50 24.01 21.45
CA ASN A 137 4.01 23.55 20.16
C ASN A 137 4.40 22.05 20.03
N TYR A 138 4.58 21.63 18.78
CA TYR A 138 5.16 20.35 18.30
C TYR A 138 4.42 19.03 18.60
N GLN A 139 3.48 18.96 19.54
CA GLN A 139 2.68 17.74 19.76
C GLN A 139 1.53 17.51 18.74
N SER A 140 1.19 18.51 17.93
CA SER A 140 -0.06 18.53 17.14
C SER A 140 -0.15 17.50 16.00
N ILE A 141 0.98 17.06 15.42
CA ILE A 141 0.97 16.13 14.28
C ILE A 141 0.66 14.70 14.75
N THR A 142 1.26 14.26 15.84
CA THR A 142 1.02 12.93 16.43
C THR A 142 -0.37 12.82 17.04
N LEU A 143 -0.90 13.91 17.60
CA LEU A 143 -2.28 13.98 18.12
C LEU A 143 -3.30 13.77 17.00
N ASN A 144 -3.11 14.41 15.84
CA ASN A 144 -4.03 14.30 14.70
C ASN A 144 -4.11 12.89 14.09
N ALA A 145 -3.01 12.12 14.10
CA ALA A 145 -3.03 10.72 13.70
C ALA A 145 -3.90 9.89 14.67
N GLY A 146 -3.62 9.97 15.98
CA GLY A 146 -4.39 9.25 16.99
C GLY A 146 -5.86 9.67 17.09
N ILE A 147 -6.22 10.90 16.70
CA ILE A 147 -7.62 11.34 16.58
C ILE A 147 -8.32 10.66 15.39
N ASN A 148 -7.68 10.60 14.22
CA ASN A 148 -8.24 9.90 13.07
C ASN A 148 -8.41 8.41 13.35
N ASP A 149 -7.40 7.77 13.94
CA ASP A 149 -7.43 6.35 14.28
C ASP A 149 -8.51 6.05 15.33
N ARG A 150 -8.82 6.97 16.25
CA ARG A 150 -9.92 6.79 17.23
C ARG A 150 -11.31 7.10 16.66
N LEU A 151 -11.42 8.06 15.74
CA LEU A 151 -12.69 8.32 15.05
C LEU A 151 -13.07 7.17 14.11
N GLN A 152 -12.10 6.56 13.43
CA GLN A 152 -12.33 5.34 12.65
C GLN A 152 -12.80 4.18 13.54
N ASP A 153 -12.16 3.95 14.70
CA ASP A 153 -12.58 2.92 15.66
C ASP A 153 -14.04 3.10 16.12
N ILE A 154 -14.40 4.32 16.56
CA ILE A 154 -15.74 4.62 17.09
C ILE A 154 -16.80 4.36 16.01
N LEU A 155 -16.52 4.75 14.77
CA LEU A 155 -17.41 4.48 13.63
C LEU A 155 -17.55 2.98 13.39
N VAL A 156 -16.44 2.27 13.15
CA VAL A 156 -16.43 0.83 12.82
C VAL A 156 -17.10 0.00 13.92
N HIS A 157 -16.76 0.20 15.19
CA HIS A 157 -17.33 -0.54 16.31
C HIS A 157 -18.83 -0.28 16.48
N THR A 158 -19.28 0.96 16.28
CA THR A 158 -20.71 1.31 16.32
C THR A 158 -21.49 0.61 15.21
N ILE A 159 -20.97 0.62 13.98
CA ILE A 159 -21.58 -0.02 12.82
C ILE A 159 -21.71 -1.53 13.07
N GLN A 160 -20.61 -2.20 13.46
CA GLN A 160 -20.61 -3.64 13.77
C GLN A 160 -21.64 -4.02 14.85
N LYS A 161 -21.74 -3.21 15.91
CA LYS A 161 -22.70 -3.39 17.01
C LYS A 161 -24.17 -3.18 16.61
N HIS A 162 -24.43 -2.48 15.51
CA HIS A 162 -25.77 -2.34 14.92
C HIS A 162 -26.09 -3.46 13.92
N VAL A 163 -25.14 -3.79 13.03
CA VAL A 163 -25.29 -4.81 11.97
C VAL A 163 -25.56 -6.21 12.56
N THR A 164 -24.85 -6.59 13.63
CA THR A 164 -25.04 -7.88 14.33
C THR A 164 -26.43 -8.09 14.94
N LYS A 165 -27.29 -7.05 15.04
CA LYS A 165 -28.61 -7.13 15.68
C LYS A 165 -29.81 -7.18 14.74
N ARG A 166 -29.67 -6.96 13.44
CA ARG A 166 -30.76 -7.10 12.46
C ARG A 166 -30.25 -7.70 11.14
N LYS A 167 -30.82 -8.84 10.76
CA LYS A 167 -30.75 -9.34 9.39
C LYS A 167 -31.69 -8.49 8.53
N ASP A 168 -31.21 -8.11 7.35
CA ASP A 168 -31.86 -7.23 6.36
C ASP A 168 -32.32 -5.86 6.90
N ASP A 169 -31.52 -4.82 6.63
CA ASP A 169 -31.96 -3.81 5.66
C ASP A 169 -30.77 -3.02 5.08
N SER A 170 -30.39 -3.33 3.85
CA SER A 170 -29.28 -2.67 3.15
C SER A 170 -29.62 -1.24 2.71
N SER A 171 -30.90 -0.90 2.58
CA SER A 171 -31.34 0.45 2.24
C SER A 171 -31.16 1.41 3.42
N GLU A 172 -31.45 0.93 4.63
CA GLU A 172 -31.43 1.72 5.85
C GLU A 172 -30.01 1.92 6.39
N LEU A 173 -29.12 0.95 6.18
CA LEU A 173 -27.66 1.11 6.33
C LEU A 173 -27.11 2.22 5.43
N ASN A 174 -27.48 2.23 4.14
CA ASN A 174 -27.01 3.28 3.22
C ASN A 174 -27.52 4.68 3.63
N ARG A 175 -28.77 4.79 4.11
CA ARG A 175 -29.30 6.06 4.64
C ARG A 175 -28.55 6.53 5.89
N LEU A 176 -28.32 5.64 6.86
CA LEU A 176 -27.48 5.88 8.03
C LEU A 176 -26.09 6.40 7.66
N PHE A 177 -25.47 5.78 6.65
CA PHE A 177 -24.15 6.15 6.19
C PHE A 177 -24.11 7.53 5.51
N ASP A 178 -25.11 7.88 4.71
CA ASP A 178 -25.21 9.21 4.10
C ASP A 178 -25.56 10.30 5.12
N GLU A 179 -26.35 9.99 6.16
CA GLU A 179 -26.69 10.93 7.24
C GLU A 179 -25.50 11.15 8.21
N LEU A 180 -24.78 10.09 8.60
CA LEU A 180 -23.53 10.21 9.37
C LEU A 180 -22.45 10.99 8.61
N LYS A 181 -22.34 10.75 7.29
CA LYS A 181 -21.47 11.51 6.38
C LYS A 181 -21.86 12.98 6.32
N GLN A 182 -23.14 13.31 6.34
CA GLN A 182 -23.61 14.70 6.36
C GLN A 182 -23.31 15.38 7.70
N VAL A 183 -23.56 14.73 8.84
CA VAL A 183 -23.25 15.33 10.16
C VAL A 183 -21.75 15.46 10.39
N LEU A 184 -20.92 14.47 10.01
CA LEU A 184 -19.46 14.61 10.03
C LEU A 184 -18.97 15.75 9.13
N VAL A 185 -19.61 15.95 7.97
CA VAL A 185 -19.33 17.13 7.12
C VAL A 185 -19.69 18.42 7.87
N ASP A 186 -20.86 18.51 8.48
CA ASP A 186 -21.37 19.76 9.08
C ASP A 186 -20.69 20.11 10.43
N THR A 187 -20.35 19.14 11.27
CA THR A 187 -19.51 19.36 12.46
C THR A 187 -18.10 19.84 12.06
N VAL A 188 -17.54 19.33 10.96
CA VAL A 188 -16.25 19.76 10.42
C VAL A 188 -16.35 21.09 9.63
N VAL A 189 -17.53 21.48 9.13
CA VAL A 189 -17.78 22.83 8.57
C VAL A 189 -17.61 23.90 9.66
N GLN A 190 -18.02 23.61 10.89
CA GLN A 190 -18.03 24.59 11.99
C GLN A 190 -16.65 24.85 12.64
N GLN A 191 -15.60 24.07 12.32
CA GLN A 191 -14.26 24.26 12.89
C GLN A 191 -13.20 24.48 11.80
N GLN A 192 -12.55 25.65 11.86
CA GLN A 192 -11.64 26.12 10.80
C GLN A 192 -10.29 25.39 10.79
N THR A 193 -10.17 24.27 10.07
CA THR A 193 -8.90 23.90 9.39
C THR A 193 -9.14 22.94 8.22
N THR A 194 -8.82 23.38 7.00
CA THR A 194 -9.30 22.74 5.76
C THR A 194 -8.61 21.42 5.40
N LEU A 195 -7.38 21.19 5.86
CA LEU A 195 -6.55 20.06 5.39
C LEU A 195 -7.00 18.68 5.91
N LEU A 196 -7.53 18.62 7.13
CA LEU A 196 -7.98 17.37 7.76
C LEU A 196 -9.28 16.85 7.12
N ARG A 197 -10.12 17.79 6.66
CA ARG A 197 -11.45 17.58 6.08
C ARG A 197 -11.42 16.68 4.85
N ASP A 198 -10.56 16.96 3.87
CA ASP A 198 -10.54 16.24 2.58
C ASP A 198 -9.82 14.88 2.66
N VAL A 199 -8.95 14.69 3.65
CA VAL A 199 -8.28 13.41 3.90
C VAL A 199 -9.25 12.41 4.53
N ILE A 200 -9.94 12.80 5.61
CA ILE A 200 -10.97 11.97 6.25
C ILE A 200 -12.12 11.72 5.28
N LYS A 201 -12.65 12.78 4.64
CA LYS A 201 -13.75 12.67 3.67
C LYS A 201 -13.45 11.65 2.58
N GLN A 202 -12.22 11.62 2.04
CA GLN A 202 -11.89 10.62 1.03
C GLN A 202 -11.65 9.22 1.61
N ALA A 203 -10.93 9.07 2.73
CA ALA A 203 -10.73 7.74 3.32
C ALA A 203 -12.06 7.03 3.60
N VAL A 204 -13.06 7.81 4.03
CA VAL A 204 -14.46 7.39 4.18
C VAL A 204 -15.13 7.08 2.82
N LEU A 205 -15.02 7.97 1.81
CA LEU A 205 -15.58 7.73 0.47
C LEU A 205 -14.98 6.52 -0.27
N ASP A 206 -13.70 6.21 -0.06
CA ASP A 206 -13.01 5.10 -0.73
C ASP A 206 -13.39 3.76 -0.06
N ALA A 207 -13.55 3.73 1.27
CA ALA A 207 -14.17 2.61 1.99
C ALA A 207 -15.62 2.35 1.52
N PHE A 208 -16.40 3.40 1.27
CA PHE A 208 -17.77 3.26 0.75
C PHE A 208 -17.83 2.71 -0.68
N LYS A 209 -16.95 3.16 -1.58
CA LYS A 209 -16.93 2.68 -2.98
C LYS A 209 -16.58 1.20 -3.09
N GLN A 210 -15.76 0.67 -2.18
CA GLN A 210 -15.46 -0.76 -2.13
C GLN A 210 -16.66 -1.59 -1.65
N HIS A 211 -17.55 -1.01 -0.85
CA HIS A 211 -18.74 -1.72 -0.35
C HIS A 211 -19.92 -1.70 -1.34
N GLN A 212 -20.06 -0.64 -2.15
CA GLN A 212 -21.20 -0.45 -3.08
C GLN A 212 -21.16 -1.27 -4.38
N ASN A 213 -20.05 -1.93 -4.73
CA ASN A 213 -19.93 -2.73 -5.96
C ASN A 213 -19.61 -4.23 -5.71
N PRO A 214 -20.58 -5.03 -5.20
CA PRO A 214 -20.45 -6.48 -5.11
C PRO A 214 -21.03 -7.19 -6.36
N THR A 215 -20.49 -6.95 -7.56
CA THR A 215 -21.00 -7.60 -8.79
C THR A 215 -19.92 -8.13 -9.74
N VAL A 216 -19.90 -9.45 -9.85
CA VAL A 216 -19.49 -10.19 -11.05
C VAL A 216 -20.42 -9.79 -12.22
N PRO A 217 -19.93 -9.58 -13.46
CA PRO A 217 -20.80 -9.37 -14.60
C PRO A 217 -21.41 -10.70 -15.06
N ASP A 218 -22.73 -10.86 -14.89
CA ASP A 218 -23.52 -11.93 -15.51
C ASP A 218 -24.10 -11.43 -16.85
N PRO A 219 -23.76 -12.03 -18.00
CA PRO A 219 -24.17 -11.52 -19.30
C PRO A 219 -25.56 -12.03 -19.75
N LEU A 220 -26.55 -11.16 -19.57
CA LEU A 220 -27.73 -10.95 -20.43
C LEU A 220 -28.80 -12.07 -20.51
N SER A 221 -29.90 -11.84 -19.81
CA SER A 221 -31.25 -12.06 -20.34
C SER A 221 -31.70 -10.80 -21.13
N HIS A 222 -32.66 -10.73 -22.05
CA HIS A 222 -33.66 -11.62 -22.71
C HIS A 222 -33.79 -11.12 -24.20
N PRO A 223 -34.68 -11.62 -25.11
CA PRO A 223 -35.64 -12.73 -25.03
C PRO A 223 -35.56 -13.79 -26.17
N SER A 224 -36.34 -14.87 -26.00
CA SER A 224 -36.85 -15.87 -26.97
C SER A 224 -36.36 -15.86 -28.43
N GLY A 225 -35.69 -16.94 -28.84
CA GLY A 225 -35.50 -17.35 -30.25
C GLY A 225 -34.91 -18.76 -30.35
N THR A 226 -35.56 -19.66 -31.09
CA THR A 226 -35.21 -21.10 -31.14
C THR A 226 -33.99 -21.42 -32.01
N ALA A 227 -32.93 -22.01 -31.45
CA ALA A 227 -32.00 -22.91 -32.16
C ALA A 227 -31.11 -23.71 -31.19
N THR A 228 -30.94 -25.00 -31.44
CA THR A 228 -30.07 -25.92 -30.69
C THR A 228 -28.60 -25.79 -31.09
N ARG A 229 -27.67 -25.70 -30.12
CA ARG A 229 -26.29 -26.23 -30.25
C ARG A 229 -25.52 -26.23 -28.92
N GLU A 230 -24.78 -27.31 -28.70
CA GLU A 230 -23.95 -27.56 -27.52
C GLU A 230 -22.74 -26.61 -27.44
N ARG A 231 -22.36 -26.18 -26.23
CA ARG A 231 -21.02 -25.62 -25.94
C ARG A 231 -20.54 -26.02 -24.54
N HIS A 232 -19.28 -26.46 -24.47
CA HIS A 232 -18.64 -26.92 -23.23
C HIS A 232 -18.44 -25.79 -22.20
N SER A 233 -18.72 -26.08 -20.93
CA SER A 233 -18.41 -25.18 -19.82
C SER A 233 -16.90 -25.12 -19.55
N ARG A 234 -16.30 -23.93 -19.60
CA ARG A 234 -15.00 -23.67 -18.96
C ARG A 234 -15.23 -23.09 -17.57
N LYS A 235 -14.90 -23.86 -16.53
CA LYS A 235 -14.88 -23.36 -15.15
C LYS A 235 -13.71 -22.37 -14.96
N PRO A 236 -13.84 -21.35 -14.09
CA PRO A 236 -12.67 -20.59 -13.64
C PRO A 236 -11.70 -21.53 -12.90
N ILE A 237 -10.40 -21.37 -13.16
CA ILE A 237 -9.35 -22.20 -12.57
C ILE A 237 -9.10 -21.70 -11.13
N ILE A 238 -9.84 -22.28 -10.18
CA ILE A 238 -9.57 -22.12 -8.74
C ILE A 238 -8.50 -23.13 -8.37
N ILE A 239 -7.25 -22.68 -8.21
CA ILE A 239 -6.11 -23.53 -7.87
C ILE A 239 -6.05 -23.68 -6.35
N THR A 240 -6.83 -24.61 -5.82
CA THR A 240 -6.74 -25.02 -4.41
C THR A 240 -5.78 -26.21 -4.28
N THR A 241 -4.51 -26.02 -4.65
CA THR A 241 -3.45 -27.01 -4.41
C THR A 241 -3.05 -26.97 -2.94
N SER A 242 -3.72 -27.76 -2.10
CA SER A 242 -3.38 -27.97 -0.69
C SER A 242 -2.11 -28.80 -0.46
N ARG A 243 -1.53 -29.34 -1.54
CA ARG A 243 -0.26 -30.07 -1.54
C ARG A 243 0.92 -29.10 -1.61
N GLU A 244 1.95 -29.34 -0.80
CA GLU A 244 3.22 -28.64 -0.90
C GLU A 244 3.91 -28.94 -2.24
N VAL A 245 4.24 -27.90 -2.99
CA VAL A 245 4.95 -28.01 -4.28
C VAL A 245 6.41 -28.33 -4.00
N ILE A 246 6.89 -29.45 -4.54
CA ILE A 246 8.31 -29.83 -4.44
C ILE A 246 9.06 -29.07 -5.52
N ILE A 247 10.04 -28.27 -5.11
CA ILE A 247 10.91 -27.50 -5.99
C ILE A 247 12.34 -28.00 -5.76
N ALA A 248 12.95 -28.56 -6.81
CA ALA A 248 14.32 -29.04 -6.80
C ALA A 248 14.97 -28.85 -8.18
N ALA A 249 16.23 -28.41 -8.21
CA ALA A 249 16.96 -28.18 -9.45
C ALA A 249 17.28 -29.50 -10.18
N ASP A 250 17.23 -29.48 -11.51
CA ASP A 250 17.77 -30.56 -12.34
C ASP A 250 19.31 -30.50 -12.30
N LEU A 251 19.89 -31.28 -11.39
CA LEU A 251 21.34 -31.39 -11.20
C LEU A 251 22.07 -32.10 -12.36
N LYS A 252 21.35 -32.63 -13.36
CA LYS A 252 21.96 -33.14 -14.60
C LYS A 252 22.20 -32.00 -15.60
N LYS A 253 21.37 -30.96 -15.57
CA LYS A 253 21.46 -29.77 -16.44
C LYS A 253 22.16 -28.58 -15.76
N THR A 254 22.11 -28.49 -14.43
CA THR A 254 22.60 -27.33 -13.66
C THR A 254 23.56 -27.75 -12.55
N ARG A 255 24.49 -26.87 -12.15
CA ARG A 255 25.41 -27.11 -11.02
C ARG A 255 25.56 -25.82 -10.21
N ILE A 256 24.78 -25.72 -9.13
CA ILE A 256 24.76 -24.52 -8.27
C ILE A 256 25.03 -24.94 -6.82
N ASP A 257 26.10 -25.72 -6.68
CA ASP A 257 26.70 -26.13 -5.41
C ASP A 257 27.40 -24.97 -4.69
N ALA A 258 27.94 -25.23 -3.49
CA ALA A 258 28.58 -24.22 -2.66
C ALA A 258 29.83 -23.59 -3.31
N ASP A 259 30.61 -24.37 -4.07
CA ASP A 259 31.82 -23.88 -4.77
C ASP A 259 31.44 -22.96 -5.94
N PHE A 260 30.45 -23.35 -6.74
CA PHE A 260 29.94 -22.48 -7.79
C PHE A 260 29.30 -21.19 -7.24
N ARG A 261 28.47 -21.29 -6.19
CA ARG A 261 27.89 -20.10 -5.52
C ARG A 261 28.99 -19.18 -4.99
N GLN A 262 30.02 -19.72 -4.34
CA GLN A 262 31.17 -18.94 -3.87
C GLN A 262 31.92 -18.24 -5.00
N LYS A 263 32.15 -18.91 -6.14
CA LYS A 263 32.79 -18.31 -7.33
C LYS A 263 31.95 -17.19 -7.94
N ARG A 264 30.64 -17.43 -8.13
CA ARG A 264 29.69 -16.41 -8.59
C ARG A 264 29.70 -15.19 -7.66
N ASP A 265 29.55 -15.41 -6.37
CA ASP A 265 29.44 -14.34 -5.38
C ASP A 265 30.75 -13.54 -5.24
N ALA A 266 31.91 -14.19 -5.40
CA ALA A 266 33.21 -13.51 -5.45
C ALA A 266 33.34 -12.59 -6.69
N VAL A 267 32.87 -13.05 -7.85
CA VAL A 267 32.83 -12.24 -9.09
C VAL A 267 31.85 -11.08 -8.96
N VAL A 268 30.66 -11.32 -8.39
CA VAL A 268 29.63 -10.30 -8.11
C VAL A 268 30.12 -9.24 -7.11
N ALA A 269 30.81 -9.65 -6.05
CA ALA A 269 31.36 -8.76 -5.03
C ALA A 269 32.61 -7.97 -5.49
N ASN A 270 33.20 -8.31 -6.65
CA ASN A 270 34.40 -7.66 -7.14
C ASN A 270 34.13 -6.21 -7.58
N LYS A 271 34.45 -5.26 -6.69
CA LYS A 271 34.29 -3.82 -6.94
C LYS A 271 35.00 -3.35 -8.21
N ARG A 272 36.22 -3.85 -8.48
CA ARG A 272 37.01 -3.46 -9.68
C ARG A 272 36.26 -3.75 -10.98
N PHE A 273 35.49 -4.83 -11.05
CA PHE A 273 34.65 -5.12 -12.22
C PHE A 273 33.51 -4.10 -12.38
N ARG A 274 32.88 -3.66 -11.29
CA ARG A 274 31.84 -2.61 -11.35
C ARG A 274 32.45 -1.26 -11.71
N ASP A 275 33.56 -0.89 -11.08
CA ASP A 275 34.25 0.39 -11.29
C ASP A 275 34.80 0.55 -12.72
N VAL A 276 35.26 -0.53 -13.35
CA VAL A 276 35.75 -0.48 -14.74
C VAL A 276 34.61 -0.47 -15.75
N VAL A 277 33.54 -1.24 -15.53
CA VAL A 277 32.35 -1.25 -16.42
C VAL A 277 31.68 0.12 -16.51
N GLN A 278 31.67 0.91 -15.44
CA GLN A 278 31.15 2.28 -15.45
C GLN A 278 31.91 3.22 -16.41
N GLN A 279 33.17 2.91 -16.74
CA GLN A 279 33.98 3.69 -17.70
C GLN A 279 33.65 3.35 -19.16
N TRP A 280 32.83 2.32 -19.41
CA TRP A 280 32.53 1.79 -20.75
C TRP A 280 31.19 2.27 -21.32
N SER A 281 30.64 3.37 -20.80
CA SER A 281 29.34 3.89 -21.25
C SER A 281 29.30 4.34 -22.72
N SER A 282 30.46 4.75 -23.26
CA SER A 282 30.63 5.26 -24.62
C SER A 282 31.26 4.28 -25.61
N MET A 283 31.08 2.96 -25.42
CA MET A 283 31.56 1.94 -26.39
C MET A 283 30.96 2.15 -27.78
N GLY A 284 31.81 2.13 -28.81
CA GLY A 284 31.44 2.41 -30.20
C GLY A 284 30.61 1.31 -30.86
N SER A 285 30.92 0.05 -30.56
CA SER A 285 30.21 -1.13 -31.07
C SER A 285 30.15 -2.27 -30.03
N MET A 286 29.29 -3.26 -30.29
CA MET A 286 29.25 -4.50 -29.49
C MET A 286 30.59 -5.28 -29.55
N ALA A 287 31.33 -5.15 -30.66
CA ALA A 287 32.64 -5.78 -30.82
C ALA A 287 33.71 -5.13 -29.91
N ASP A 288 33.72 -3.79 -29.82
CA ASP A 288 34.63 -3.07 -28.92
C ASP A 288 34.36 -3.41 -27.45
N LEU A 289 33.07 -3.49 -27.07
CA LEU A 289 32.65 -3.96 -25.75
C LEU A 289 33.14 -5.39 -25.47
N ALA A 290 33.00 -6.30 -26.43
CA ALA A 290 33.48 -7.68 -26.28
C ALA A 290 35.01 -7.77 -26.17
N VAL A 291 35.76 -6.89 -26.85
CA VAL A 291 37.23 -6.79 -26.72
C VAL A 291 37.64 -6.34 -25.32
N GLU A 292 37.04 -5.26 -24.79
CA GLU A 292 37.35 -4.81 -23.42
C GLU A 292 36.88 -5.83 -22.37
N ILE A 293 35.72 -6.48 -22.53
CA ILE A 293 35.32 -7.56 -21.63
C ILE A 293 36.34 -8.71 -21.62
N LYS A 294 36.86 -9.14 -22.78
CA LYS A 294 37.89 -10.20 -22.86
C LYS A 294 39.25 -9.81 -22.24
N LYS A 295 39.54 -8.52 -22.16
CA LYS A 295 40.78 -7.96 -21.57
C LYS A 295 40.75 -7.95 -20.04
N TYR A 296 39.58 -7.80 -19.42
CA TYR A 296 39.41 -7.81 -17.96
C TYR A 296 38.88 -9.13 -17.39
N GLY A 297 38.02 -9.84 -18.14
CA GLY A 297 37.46 -11.14 -17.76
C GLY A 297 38.34 -12.31 -18.25
N THR A 298 38.98 -12.99 -17.30
CA THR A 298 39.92 -14.10 -17.55
C THR A 298 39.24 -15.40 -17.95
N ASN A 299 37.98 -15.57 -17.54
CA ASN A 299 37.14 -16.75 -17.76
C ASN A 299 35.70 -16.35 -18.10
N ASP A 300 34.88 -17.30 -18.53
CA ASP A 300 33.56 -17.00 -19.09
C ASP A 300 32.54 -16.56 -18.03
N LEU A 301 32.70 -16.97 -16.77
CA LEU A 301 31.91 -16.46 -15.64
C LEU A 301 32.16 -14.95 -15.43
N GLU A 302 33.43 -14.54 -15.42
CA GLU A 302 33.80 -13.11 -15.31
C GLU A 302 33.32 -12.30 -16.52
N ARG A 303 33.43 -12.85 -17.73
CA ARG A 303 32.98 -12.17 -18.96
C ARG A 303 31.46 -12.01 -19.00
N ALA A 304 30.71 -13.04 -18.63
CA ALA A 304 29.25 -12.99 -18.49
C ALA A 304 28.83 -11.95 -17.44
N TRP A 305 29.55 -11.87 -16.31
CA TRP A 305 29.28 -10.87 -15.28
C TRP A 305 29.56 -9.44 -15.73
N LEU A 306 30.68 -9.19 -16.41
CA LEU A 306 31.03 -7.88 -16.96
C LEU A 306 30.00 -7.43 -18.00
N LEU A 307 29.51 -8.34 -18.85
CA LEU A 307 28.42 -8.07 -19.79
C LEU A 307 27.10 -7.74 -19.08
N PHE A 308 26.71 -8.54 -18.08
CA PHE A 308 25.50 -8.33 -17.28
C PHE A 308 25.55 -6.96 -16.57
N CYS A 309 26.67 -6.64 -15.93
CA CYS A 309 26.93 -5.34 -15.34
C CYS A 309 26.79 -4.22 -16.37
N TRP A 310 27.41 -4.36 -17.54
CA TRP A 310 27.39 -3.32 -18.55
C TRP A 310 25.98 -3.05 -19.05
N ILE A 311 25.20 -4.09 -19.35
CA ILE A 311 23.80 -3.95 -19.78
C ILE A 311 22.98 -3.28 -18.67
N GLY A 312 23.09 -3.75 -17.42
CA GLY A 312 22.30 -3.21 -16.31
C GLY A 312 22.62 -1.76 -15.91
N HIS A 313 23.81 -1.24 -16.24
CA HIS A 313 24.14 0.18 -16.04
C HIS A 313 23.82 1.07 -17.26
N ASN A 314 23.85 0.51 -18.48
CA ASN A 314 23.83 1.29 -19.71
C ASN A 314 22.56 1.15 -20.54
N ILE A 315 21.68 0.18 -20.29
CA ILE A 315 20.45 -0.03 -21.06
C ILE A 315 19.24 0.23 -20.17
N GLN A 316 18.34 1.11 -20.61
CA GLN A 316 17.11 1.48 -19.89
C GLN A 316 15.90 0.73 -20.44
N TYR A 317 15.00 0.31 -19.55
CA TYR A 317 13.73 -0.27 -19.94
C TYR A 317 12.78 0.81 -20.46
N GLN A 318 12.33 0.66 -21.70
CA GLN A 318 11.43 1.59 -22.38
C GLN A 318 10.19 0.83 -22.90
N PRO A 319 9.03 0.88 -22.23
CA PRO A 319 7.85 0.06 -22.55
C PRO A 319 7.31 0.16 -23.98
N TYR A 320 7.68 1.22 -24.72
CA TYR A 320 7.20 1.51 -26.07
C TYR A 320 8.31 1.42 -27.14
N CYS A 321 9.44 0.77 -26.84
CA CYS A 321 10.50 0.57 -27.83
C CYS A 321 10.03 -0.42 -28.90
N MET A 322 9.78 0.07 -30.13
CA MET A 322 9.26 -0.74 -31.24
C MET A 322 10.32 -1.66 -31.86
N ASN A 323 11.57 -1.18 -31.99
CA ASN A 323 12.68 -1.95 -32.55
C ASN A 323 13.61 -2.43 -31.42
N ASN A 324 13.68 -3.75 -31.26
CA ASN A 324 14.44 -4.42 -30.20
C ASN A 324 15.59 -5.27 -30.75
N ALA A 325 16.07 -5.00 -31.98
CA ALA A 325 17.29 -5.62 -32.49
C ALA A 325 18.50 -5.19 -31.64
N ALA A 326 19.41 -6.13 -31.35
CA ALA A 326 20.57 -5.93 -30.47
C ALA A 326 21.36 -4.64 -30.80
N GLU A 327 21.73 -4.44 -32.07
CA GLU A 327 22.45 -3.25 -32.54
C GLU A 327 21.66 -1.95 -32.31
N THR A 328 20.33 -1.99 -32.41
CA THR A 328 19.49 -0.82 -32.10
C THR A 328 19.52 -0.52 -30.61
N VAL A 329 19.31 -1.52 -29.76
CA VAL A 329 19.33 -1.38 -28.29
C VAL A 329 20.70 -0.92 -27.80
N PHE A 330 21.78 -1.47 -28.35
CA PHE A 330 23.16 -1.06 -28.06
C PHE A 330 23.40 0.42 -28.37
N ARG A 331 22.88 0.93 -29.50
CA ARG A 331 23.04 2.33 -29.91
C ARG A 331 22.10 3.31 -29.21
N THR A 332 20.83 2.94 -29.02
CA THR A 332 19.82 3.81 -28.37
C THR A 332 19.90 3.78 -26.85
N LYS A 333 20.58 2.78 -26.27
CA LYS A 333 20.61 2.51 -24.83
C LYS A 333 19.22 2.23 -24.23
N GLN A 334 18.26 1.77 -25.05
CA GLN A 334 16.86 1.57 -24.67
C GLN A 334 16.23 0.33 -25.33
N GLY A 335 15.43 -0.43 -24.59
CA GLY A 335 14.67 -1.58 -25.12
C GLY A 335 13.56 -2.08 -24.18
N VAL A 336 12.78 -3.06 -24.62
CA VAL A 336 11.98 -3.94 -23.72
C VAL A 336 12.72 -5.27 -23.50
N CYS A 337 12.18 -6.19 -22.71
CA CYS A 337 12.83 -7.47 -22.37
C CYS A 337 13.46 -8.22 -23.55
N ARG A 338 12.76 -8.33 -24.70
CA ARG A 338 13.31 -8.91 -25.94
C ARG A 338 14.61 -8.23 -26.38
N GLY A 339 14.70 -6.91 -26.26
CA GLY A 339 15.89 -6.14 -26.64
C GLY A 339 17.08 -6.35 -25.72
N PHE A 340 16.84 -6.48 -24.41
CA PHE A 340 17.87 -6.88 -23.44
C PHE A 340 18.38 -8.31 -23.73
N VAL A 341 17.45 -9.22 -24.00
CA VAL A 341 17.73 -10.65 -24.27
C VAL A 341 18.55 -10.86 -25.54
N SER A 342 18.16 -10.22 -26.65
CA SER A 342 18.91 -10.30 -27.90
C SER A 342 20.25 -9.56 -27.83
N LEU A 343 20.35 -8.44 -27.10
CA LEU A 343 21.63 -7.78 -26.87
C LEU A 343 22.60 -8.65 -26.06
N TYR A 344 22.11 -9.30 -25.00
CA TYR A 344 22.92 -10.22 -24.20
C TYR A 344 23.37 -11.42 -25.05
N HIS A 345 22.49 -11.98 -25.89
CA HIS A 345 22.79 -13.07 -26.82
C HIS A 345 23.90 -12.71 -27.84
N GLU A 346 23.76 -11.60 -28.57
CA GLU A 346 24.75 -11.18 -29.57
C GLU A 346 26.12 -10.87 -28.93
N CYS A 347 26.14 -10.21 -27.77
CA CYS A 347 27.38 -10.01 -27.04
C CYS A 347 28.00 -11.33 -26.53
N CYS A 348 27.20 -12.30 -26.07
CA CYS A 348 27.69 -13.64 -25.72
C CYS A 348 28.32 -14.37 -26.92
N SER A 349 27.70 -14.29 -28.11
CA SER A 349 28.25 -14.82 -29.36
C SER A 349 29.64 -14.24 -29.66
N LEU A 350 29.80 -12.91 -29.56
CA LEU A 350 31.10 -12.24 -29.71
C LEU A 350 32.11 -12.63 -28.63
N LEU A 351 31.64 -12.98 -27.43
CA LEU A 351 32.49 -13.46 -26.32
C LEU A 351 32.91 -14.93 -26.47
N GLY A 352 32.20 -15.73 -27.28
CA GLY A 352 32.37 -17.18 -27.39
C GLY A 352 31.62 -17.97 -26.31
N ILE A 353 30.61 -17.36 -25.69
CA ILE A 353 29.78 -17.97 -24.63
C ILE A 353 28.49 -18.47 -25.26
N GLU A 354 28.21 -19.76 -25.12
CA GLU A 354 26.94 -20.34 -25.59
C GLU A 354 25.77 -19.76 -24.77
N CYS A 355 24.82 -19.15 -25.47
CA CYS A 355 23.68 -18.43 -24.92
C CYS A 355 22.40 -18.83 -25.66
N SER A 356 21.28 -18.89 -24.94
CA SER A 356 19.95 -19.14 -25.52
C SER A 356 18.97 -18.08 -25.05
N GLU A 357 18.10 -17.62 -25.95
CA GLU A 357 16.94 -16.79 -25.60
C GLU A 357 15.78 -17.67 -25.12
N ILE A 358 15.16 -17.30 -24.00
CA ILE A 358 14.01 -18.00 -23.43
C ILE A 358 12.80 -17.06 -23.43
N SER A 359 11.69 -17.51 -23.99
CA SER A 359 10.40 -16.81 -23.95
C SER A 359 9.44 -17.55 -23.02
N GLY A 360 8.91 -16.84 -22.03
CA GLY A 360 8.01 -17.41 -21.03
C GLY A 360 7.13 -16.34 -20.39
N TYR A 361 6.89 -16.47 -19.09
CA TYR A 361 6.03 -15.58 -18.31
C TYR A 361 6.67 -15.21 -16.98
N SER A 362 6.27 -14.07 -16.43
CA SER A 362 6.80 -13.58 -15.15
C SER A 362 5.69 -13.11 -14.20
N LYS A 363 5.89 -13.28 -12.89
CA LYS A 363 4.92 -12.96 -11.84
C LYS A 363 5.46 -11.82 -10.98
N GLN A 364 5.17 -10.58 -11.37
CA GLN A 364 5.45 -9.36 -10.58
C GLN A 364 4.32 -9.05 -9.59
N ALA A 365 3.09 -9.39 -9.95
CA ALA A 365 1.90 -9.27 -9.14
C ALA A 365 1.02 -10.52 -9.33
N PHE A 366 0.02 -10.66 -8.48
CA PHE A 366 -0.97 -11.71 -8.62
C PHE A 366 -1.95 -11.41 -9.76
N LEU A 367 -2.27 -12.41 -10.59
CA LEU A 367 -3.29 -12.26 -11.64
C LEU A 367 -4.64 -11.86 -11.03
N LYS A 368 -5.21 -10.76 -11.53
CA LYS A 368 -6.54 -10.24 -11.20
C LYS A 368 -7.63 -11.10 -11.89
N PRO A 369 -8.89 -11.09 -11.42
CA PRO A 369 -9.97 -11.85 -12.05
C PRO A 369 -10.12 -11.52 -13.55
N GLY A 370 -10.07 -12.55 -14.40
CA GLY A 370 -10.12 -12.40 -15.86
C GLY A 370 -8.76 -12.20 -16.55
N GLU A 371 -7.66 -12.06 -15.81
CA GLU A 371 -6.32 -12.00 -16.39
C GLU A 371 -5.78 -13.40 -16.76
N GLU A 372 -5.13 -13.50 -17.92
CA GLU A 372 -4.37 -14.68 -18.34
C GLU A 372 -2.87 -14.45 -18.12
N LEU A 373 -2.14 -15.52 -17.74
CA LEU A 373 -0.68 -15.51 -17.66
C LEU A 373 0.01 -14.96 -18.93
N LYS A 374 -0.62 -15.05 -20.11
CA LYS A 374 -0.12 -14.46 -21.36
C LYS A 374 0.09 -12.94 -21.32
N GLN A 375 -0.66 -12.22 -20.49
CA GLN A 375 -0.50 -10.77 -20.30
C GLN A 375 0.76 -10.43 -19.49
N SER A 376 1.38 -11.43 -18.87
CA SER A 376 2.64 -11.34 -18.13
C SER A 376 3.84 -11.95 -18.88
N SER A 377 3.76 -12.00 -20.22
CA SER A 377 4.82 -12.51 -21.07
C SER A 377 6.14 -11.77 -20.84
N HIS A 378 7.22 -12.53 -20.78
CA HIS A 378 8.57 -12.02 -20.49
C HIS A 378 9.62 -12.88 -21.20
N ALA A 379 10.83 -12.37 -21.29
CA ALA A 379 11.96 -13.06 -21.90
C ALA A 379 13.22 -12.85 -21.07
N TRP A 380 14.05 -13.88 -21.02
CA TRP A 380 15.34 -13.90 -20.32
C TRP A 380 16.33 -14.79 -21.10
N ASN A 381 17.56 -14.92 -20.63
CA ASN A 381 18.59 -15.76 -21.25
C ASN A 381 18.92 -16.98 -20.37
N SER A 382 19.54 -17.97 -20.98
CA SER A 382 20.43 -18.90 -20.27
C SER A 382 21.79 -18.96 -20.95
N ILE A 383 22.85 -19.24 -20.19
CA ILE A 383 24.18 -19.52 -20.73
C ILE A 383 24.70 -20.88 -20.28
N ILE A 384 25.65 -21.44 -21.03
CA ILE A 384 26.35 -22.67 -20.64
C ILE A 384 27.76 -22.33 -20.14
N LEU A 385 28.07 -22.76 -18.90
CA LEU A 385 29.41 -22.69 -18.30
C LEU A 385 29.79 -24.09 -17.80
N ASP A 386 31.00 -24.57 -18.11
CA ASP A 386 31.48 -25.92 -17.72
C ASP A 386 30.57 -27.10 -18.11
N ARG A 387 29.74 -26.95 -19.17
CA ARG A 387 28.67 -27.89 -19.62
C ARG A 387 27.37 -27.87 -18.79
N TYR A 388 27.20 -26.90 -17.89
CA TYR A 388 25.96 -26.69 -17.13
C TYR A 388 25.24 -25.41 -17.58
N THR A 389 23.91 -25.43 -17.56
CA THR A 389 23.05 -24.30 -17.91
C THR A 389 22.75 -23.43 -16.69
N TYR A 390 22.76 -22.11 -16.86
CA TYR A 390 22.44 -21.12 -15.82
C TYR A 390 21.51 -20.04 -16.35
N LEU A 391 20.60 -19.55 -15.51
CA LEU A 391 19.55 -18.59 -15.88
C LEU A 391 20.01 -17.14 -15.61
N ILE A 392 19.72 -16.23 -16.54
CA ILE A 392 20.05 -14.80 -16.45
C ILE A 392 18.87 -13.96 -16.93
N ASP A 393 18.40 -13.01 -16.10
CA ASP A 393 17.51 -11.94 -16.59
C ASP A 393 18.21 -10.58 -16.48
N SER A 394 18.79 -10.15 -17.60
CA SER A 394 19.42 -8.83 -17.75
C SER A 394 18.41 -7.67 -17.73
N THR A 395 17.12 -7.93 -17.94
CA THR A 395 16.04 -6.93 -17.87
C THR A 395 15.71 -6.57 -16.42
N TRP A 396 15.46 -7.58 -15.58
CA TRP A 396 15.19 -7.34 -14.15
C TRP A 396 16.49 -7.03 -13.39
N GLY A 397 17.64 -7.55 -13.85
CA GLY A 397 18.96 -7.11 -13.40
C GLY A 397 19.23 -5.61 -13.57
N ALA A 398 18.63 -4.98 -14.58
CA ALA A 398 18.72 -3.53 -14.84
C ALA A 398 17.70 -2.68 -14.04
N GLY A 399 17.03 -3.25 -13.03
CA GLY A 399 15.96 -2.57 -12.28
C GLY A 399 14.59 -2.61 -12.98
N GLY A 400 14.44 -3.35 -14.08
CA GLY A 400 13.16 -3.56 -14.75
C GLY A 400 12.45 -2.28 -15.16
N ARG A 401 11.13 -2.20 -14.95
CA ARG A 401 10.30 -1.06 -15.38
C ARG A 401 10.55 0.22 -14.60
N ASP A 402 10.98 0.09 -13.34
CA ASP A 402 11.20 1.24 -12.47
C ASP A 402 12.51 1.98 -12.82
N ASN A 403 13.38 1.35 -13.62
CA ASN A 403 14.69 1.88 -14.03
C ASN A 403 15.53 2.37 -12.85
N ASP A 404 15.38 1.74 -11.69
CA ASP A 404 16.27 1.92 -10.56
C ASP A 404 17.70 1.59 -11.02
N LYS A 405 18.59 2.59 -11.01
CA LYS A 405 19.99 2.47 -11.49
C LYS A 405 20.88 1.58 -10.62
N LYS A 406 20.28 0.71 -9.82
CA LYS A 406 20.93 -0.25 -8.93
C LYS A 406 20.85 -1.61 -9.60
N LEU A 407 22.00 -2.15 -9.95
CA LEU A 407 22.10 -3.50 -10.50
C LEU A 407 21.53 -4.52 -9.49
N GLU A 408 20.53 -5.29 -9.91
CA GLU A 408 19.93 -6.36 -9.11
C GLU A 408 20.64 -7.68 -9.41
N ASP A 409 21.79 -7.86 -8.74
CA ASP A 409 22.72 -8.99 -8.90
C ASP A 409 22.05 -10.37 -8.79
N PHE A 410 20.92 -10.47 -8.10
CA PHE A 410 20.14 -11.70 -7.93
C PHE A 410 19.79 -12.37 -9.27
N TYR A 411 19.55 -11.59 -10.32
CA TYR A 411 19.15 -12.11 -11.63
C TYR A 411 20.34 -12.58 -12.50
N PHE A 412 21.56 -12.61 -11.96
CA PHE A 412 22.74 -13.17 -12.61
C PHE A 412 23.04 -14.59 -12.10
N LEU A 413 22.89 -15.59 -12.96
CA LEU A 413 23.13 -17.01 -12.64
C LEU A 413 22.33 -17.43 -11.40
N THR A 414 21.04 -17.06 -11.42
CA THR A 414 20.04 -17.42 -10.40
C THR A 414 19.82 -18.93 -10.42
N SER A 415 19.60 -19.56 -9.25
CA SER A 415 19.25 -20.98 -9.27
C SER A 415 17.80 -21.22 -9.71
N PRO A 416 17.51 -22.32 -10.43
CA PRO A 416 16.15 -22.65 -10.87
C PRO A 416 15.11 -22.63 -9.72
N GLU A 417 15.51 -23.15 -8.55
CA GLU A 417 14.68 -23.22 -7.34
C GLU A 417 14.30 -21.83 -6.79
N GLU A 418 15.16 -20.83 -6.98
CA GLU A 418 14.92 -19.44 -6.57
C GLU A 418 14.15 -18.68 -7.67
N PHE A 419 14.50 -18.92 -8.94
CA PHE A 419 13.98 -18.22 -10.13
C PHE A 419 12.52 -18.57 -10.43
N ILE A 420 12.11 -19.83 -10.22
CA ILE A 420 10.74 -20.32 -10.47
C ILE A 420 9.65 -19.59 -9.67
N TYR A 421 9.98 -18.93 -8.55
CA TYR A 421 9.00 -18.13 -7.79
C TYR A 421 8.49 -16.90 -8.57
N THR A 422 9.23 -16.45 -9.58
CA THR A 422 8.90 -15.29 -10.41
C THR A 422 8.84 -15.59 -11.90
N HIS A 423 9.54 -16.61 -12.41
CA HIS A 423 9.65 -16.89 -13.84
C HIS A 423 9.16 -18.30 -14.19
N TYR A 424 8.31 -18.42 -15.22
CA TYR A 424 7.77 -19.70 -15.67
C TYR A 424 7.93 -19.89 -17.18
N VAL A 425 8.48 -21.05 -17.55
CA VAL A 425 8.56 -21.57 -18.92
C VAL A 425 8.14 -23.04 -18.89
N ASN A 426 7.66 -23.57 -20.02
CA ASN A 426 7.25 -24.96 -20.15
C ASN A 426 8.37 -25.78 -20.81
N GLY A 427 8.84 -26.88 -20.20
CA GLY A 427 9.87 -27.75 -20.76
C GLY A 427 11.31 -27.24 -20.67
N TYR A 428 11.55 -26.13 -19.95
CA TYR A 428 12.89 -25.56 -19.74
C TYR A 428 13.02 -24.89 -18.36
N GLN A 429 12.37 -25.43 -17.34
CA GLN A 429 12.43 -24.85 -15.98
C GLN A 429 13.76 -25.11 -15.28
N LEU A 430 14.52 -26.10 -15.76
CA LEU A 430 15.72 -26.63 -15.12
C LEU A 430 15.43 -27.17 -13.69
N LEU A 431 14.22 -27.69 -13.50
CA LEU A 431 13.75 -28.37 -12.28
C LEU A 431 13.49 -29.87 -12.57
N GLU A 432 13.60 -30.71 -11.55
CA GLU A 432 13.29 -32.14 -11.61
C GLU A 432 12.50 -32.55 -10.34
N PRO A 433 11.18 -32.78 -10.43
CA PRO A 433 10.33 -32.62 -11.63
C PRO A 433 10.11 -31.14 -11.99
N GLU A 434 9.74 -30.86 -13.24
CA GLU A 434 9.14 -29.57 -13.60
C GLU A 434 7.78 -29.39 -12.90
N ILE A 435 7.48 -28.17 -12.46
CA ILE A 435 6.19 -27.82 -11.86
C ILE A 435 5.18 -27.42 -12.94
N SER A 436 3.90 -27.68 -12.70
CA SER A 436 2.83 -27.20 -13.57
C SER A 436 2.66 -25.68 -13.52
N LYS A 437 2.01 -25.12 -14.54
CA LYS A 437 1.60 -23.72 -14.56
C LYS A 437 0.70 -23.39 -13.36
N GLU A 438 -0.14 -24.33 -12.97
CA GLU A 438 -1.07 -24.20 -11.85
C GLU A 438 -0.30 -24.12 -10.52
N GLU A 439 0.70 -24.98 -10.32
CA GLU A 439 1.60 -24.90 -9.15
C GLU A 439 2.39 -23.59 -9.13
N PHE A 440 2.95 -23.14 -10.25
CA PHE A 440 3.63 -21.83 -10.33
C PHE A 440 2.73 -20.65 -9.91
N LEU A 441 1.46 -20.69 -10.31
CA LEU A 441 0.46 -19.68 -9.95
C LEU A 441 0.02 -19.78 -8.48
N SER A 442 0.16 -20.95 -7.84
CA SER A 442 -0.13 -21.14 -6.42
C SER A 442 1.04 -20.81 -5.50
N LEU A 443 2.28 -20.70 -6.01
CA LEU A 443 3.44 -20.21 -5.25
C LEU A 443 3.26 -18.73 -4.83
N PRO A 444 3.81 -18.31 -3.67
CA PRO A 444 3.96 -16.89 -3.34
C PRO A 444 4.87 -16.18 -4.34
N ILE A 445 4.91 -14.85 -4.29
CA ILE A 445 5.90 -14.06 -5.04
C ILE A 445 7.08 -13.81 -4.11
N MET A 446 8.26 -14.35 -4.43
CA MET A 446 9.51 -14.09 -3.73
C MET A 446 10.37 -13.18 -4.59
N THR A 447 10.69 -11.98 -4.12
CA THR A 447 11.48 -11.00 -4.88
C THR A 447 12.98 -11.19 -4.64
N SER A 448 13.83 -10.48 -5.40
CA SER A 448 15.27 -10.42 -5.12
C SER A 448 15.59 -9.98 -3.69
N THR A 449 14.74 -9.16 -3.05
CA THR A 449 14.93 -8.74 -1.65
C THR A 449 14.83 -9.90 -0.67
N TYR A 450 13.96 -10.89 -0.90
CA TYR A 450 13.87 -12.09 -0.05
C TYR A 450 15.19 -12.85 0.01
N TYR A 451 15.79 -13.11 -1.16
CA TYR A 451 17.05 -13.85 -1.28
C TYR A 451 18.26 -13.02 -0.83
N ARG A 452 18.35 -11.75 -1.27
CA ARG A 452 19.41 -10.80 -0.91
C ARG A 452 19.54 -10.60 0.61
N LEU A 453 18.42 -10.66 1.33
CA LEU A 453 18.37 -10.51 2.79
C LEU A 453 18.39 -11.84 3.55
N GLY A 454 18.60 -12.98 2.88
CA GLY A 454 18.72 -14.29 3.51
C GLY A 454 17.48 -14.71 4.30
N LEU A 455 16.29 -14.33 3.84
CA LEU A 455 15.03 -14.68 4.50
C LEU A 455 14.72 -16.16 4.28
N THR A 456 14.02 -16.79 5.22
CA THR A 456 13.40 -18.11 5.00
C THR A 456 11.97 -18.10 5.49
N LEU A 457 11.00 -18.22 4.58
CA LEU A 457 9.59 -18.38 4.92
C LEU A 457 9.37 -19.73 5.60
N ILE A 458 8.87 -19.71 6.84
CA ILE A 458 8.59 -20.92 7.63
C ILE A 458 7.14 -21.37 7.39
N SER A 459 6.20 -20.43 7.50
CA SER A 459 4.76 -20.70 7.29
C SER A 459 3.98 -19.39 7.04
N PRO A 460 2.89 -19.42 6.25
CA PRO A 460 2.51 -20.50 5.33
C PRO A 460 3.53 -20.65 4.19
N LYS A 461 3.40 -21.67 3.34
CA LYS A 461 4.26 -21.81 2.13
C LYS A 461 3.53 -21.45 0.84
N GLN A 462 2.21 -21.40 0.88
CA GLN A 462 1.31 -21.19 -0.25
C GLN A 462 1.15 -19.70 -0.56
N GLY A 463 1.07 -19.36 -1.85
CA GLY A 463 0.81 -18.00 -2.32
C GLY A 463 -0.64 -17.56 -2.20
N LEU A 464 -1.59 -18.51 -2.05
CA LEU A 464 -2.96 -18.23 -1.63
C LEU A 464 -3.25 -19.02 -0.34
N ASN A 465 -3.72 -18.30 0.67
CA ASN A 465 -4.05 -18.83 1.98
C ASN A 465 -5.52 -18.52 2.30
N GLU A 466 -6.14 -19.34 3.14
CA GLU A 466 -7.53 -19.17 3.57
C GLU A 466 -7.62 -19.18 5.09
N THR A 467 -8.48 -18.34 5.67
CA THR A 467 -8.72 -18.28 7.11
C THR A 467 -10.15 -17.84 7.45
N ASN A 468 -10.65 -18.34 8.57
CA ASN A 468 -11.83 -17.80 9.28
C ASN A 468 -11.45 -17.19 10.64
N GLN A 469 -10.16 -17.07 10.93
CA GLN A 469 -9.62 -16.55 12.18
C GLN A 469 -9.34 -15.05 12.06
N ASN A 470 -9.64 -14.31 13.12
CA ASN A 470 -9.42 -12.86 13.21
C ASN A 470 -7.93 -12.49 13.29
N LEU A 471 -7.04 -13.48 13.43
CA LEU A 471 -5.59 -13.35 13.50
C LEU A 471 -4.93 -14.40 12.59
N PHE A 472 -4.19 -13.94 11.58
CA PHE A 472 -3.38 -14.77 10.71
C PHE A 472 -1.89 -14.53 11.00
N LYS A 473 -1.07 -15.59 10.99
CA LYS A 473 0.36 -15.53 11.34
C LYS A 473 1.24 -15.98 10.18
N ILE A 474 2.15 -15.11 9.76
CA ILE A 474 3.26 -15.42 8.84
C ILE A 474 4.55 -15.48 9.66
N ALA A 475 5.27 -16.60 9.60
CA ALA A 475 6.52 -16.81 10.32
C ALA A 475 7.70 -16.88 9.34
N ILE A 476 8.74 -16.09 9.58
CA ILE A 476 9.88 -15.90 8.68
C ILE A 476 11.16 -15.92 9.51
N ARG A 477 12.13 -16.76 9.15
CA ARG A 477 13.49 -16.66 9.68
C ARG A 477 14.22 -15.50 9.02
N THR A 478 14.91 -14.67 9.81
CA THR A 478 15.66 -13.51 9.34
C THR A 478 17.06 -13.45 9.97
N PRO A 479 18.06 -12.91 9.26
CA PRO A 479 19.31 -12.50 9.89
C PRO A 479 19.10 -11.44 11.00
N ALA A 480 20.05 -11.37 11.94
CA ALA A 480 19.92 -10.52 13.13
C ALA A 480 19.93 -9.00 12.85
N ASN A 481 20.37 -8.58 11.66
CA ASN A 481 20.42 -7.19 11.19
C ASN A 481 19.26 -6.79 10.28
N VAL A 482 18.31 -7.70 10.02
CA VAL A 482 17.10 -7.45 9.23
C VAL A 482 15.93 -7.11 10.14
N ASP A 483 15.13 -6.13 9.71
CA ASP A 483 13.83 -5.78 10.27
C ASP A 483 12.75 -5.94 9.18
N LEU A 484 11.53 -6.31 9.60
CA LEU A 484 10.38 -6.55 8.71
C LEU A 484 9.18 -5.67 9.10
N PHE A 485 8.34 -5.34 8.11
CA PHE A 485 6.94 -4.96 8.33
C PHE A 485 6.03 -5.66 7.32
N ALA A 486 4.71 -5.59 7.54
CA ALA A 486 3.71 -6.13 6.62
C ALA A 486 2.66 -5.07 6.29
N ASP A 487 2.26 -4.98 5.02
CA ASP A 487 1.06 -4.27 4.58
C ASP A 487 -0.08 -5.27 4.32
N LEU A 488 -1.32 -4.82 4.55
CA LEU A 488 -2.55 -5.51 4.14
C LEU A 488 -3.26 -4.65 3.07
N LYS A 489 -3.58 -5.24 1.91
CA LYS A 489 -4.14 -4.53 0.75
C LYS A 489 -5.39 -5.22 0.21
N VAL A 490 -6.31 -4.45 -0.36
CA VAL A 490 -7.45 -4.95 -1.15
C VAL A 490 -7.41 -4.27 -2.52
N GLY A 491 -7.08 -5.05 -3.55
CA GLY A 491 -6.69 -4.50 -4.84
C GLY A 491 -5.50 -3.55 -4.68
N ASP A 492 -5.61 -2.36 -5.27
CA ASP A 492 -4.54 -1.35 -5.24
C ASP A 492 -4.64 -0.40 -4.00
N VAL A 493 -5.50 -0.71 -3.02
CA VAL A 493 -5.71 0.09 -1.80
C VAL A 493 -5.08 -0.58 -0.58
N GLU A 494 -4.31 0.19 0.20
CA GLU A 494 -3.64 -0.23 1.42
C GLU A 494 -4.48 0.13 2.65
N TYR A 495 -4.63 -0.80 3.60
CA TYR A 495 -5.26 -0.51 4.89
C TYR A 495 -4.33 0.31 5.80
N PRO A 496 -4.86 1.09 6.76
CA PRO A 496 -4.05 1.87 7.68
C PRO A 496 -2.95 1.04 8.37
N ARG A 497 -1.70 1.46 8.20
CA ARG A 497 -0.51 0.78 8.74
C ARG A 497 -0.60 0.67 10.26
N ASN A 498 -0.05 -0.41 10.80
CA ASN A 498 0.02 -0.72 12.24
C ASN A 498 -1.32 -1.02 12.93
N LEU A 499 -2.47 -0.85 12.28
CA LEU A 499 -3.77 -1.25 12.84
C LEU A 499 -4.14 -2.70 12.48
N HIS A 500 -3.87 -3.13 11.24
CA HIS A 500 -4.20 -4.47 10.75
C HIS A 500 -3.00 -5.39 10.56
N THR A 501 -1.79 -4.92 10.87
CA THR A 501 -0.56 -5.71 10.80
C THR A 501 0.36 -5.41 11.98
N LEU A 502 1.07 -6.44 12.46
CA LEU A 502 2.08 -6.34 13.53
C LEU A 502 3.22 -7.32 13.24
N CYS A 503 4.40 -6.82 12.92
CA CYS A 503 5.61 -7.65 12.80
C CYS A 503 6.50 -7.47 14.04
N GLN A 504 6.82 -8.59 14.71
CA GLN A 504 7.69 -8.63 15.88
C GLN A 504 8.54 -9.90 15.86
N ARG A 505 9.59 -9.97 16.69
CA ARG A 505 10.35 -11.22 16.86
C ARG A 505 9.53 -12.25 17.63
N ASP A 506 9.82 -13.53 17.42
CA ASP A 506 9.27 -14.61 18.21
C ASP A 506 9.78 -14.55 19.66
N GLU A 507 8.91 -14.87 20.61
CA GLU A 507 9.22 -14.92 22.05
C GLU A 507 10.41 -15.82 22.37
N THR A 508 10.52 -16.95 21.66
CA THR A 508 11.46 -18.03 21.97
C THR A 508 12.58 -18.18 20.95
N LYS A 509 12.36 -17.72 19.71
CA LYS A 509 13.27 -17.92 18.56
C LYS A 509 13.75 -16.57 18.03
N ALA A 510 14.90 -16.11 18.52
CA ALA A 510 15.44 -14.78 18.20
C ALA A 510 15.73 -14.56 16.69
N ASP A 511 15.87 -15.64 15.91
CA ASP A 511 16.03 -15.66 14.46
C ASP A 511 14.70 -15.63 13.68
N VAL A 512 13.55 -15.68 14.35
CA VAL A 512 12.22 -15.70 13.71
C VAL A 512 11.49 -14.38 13.95
N TYR A 513 10.91 -13.81 12.89
CA TYR A 513 9.85 -12.82 12.96
C TYR A 513 8.49 -13.48 12.75
N ASN A 514 7.53 -13.02 13.53
CA ASN A 514 6.11 -13.28 13.38
C ASN A 514 5.46 -11.99 12.86
N CYS A 515 5.01 -12.01 11.61
CA CYS A 515 4.17 -10.97 11.02
C CYS A 515 2.72 -11.42 11.12
N TYR A 516 2.00 -10.79 12.05
CA TYR A 516 0.59 -11.00 12.28
C TYR A 516 -0.24 -10.06 11.39
N VAL A 517 -1.38 -10.57 10.95
CA VAL A 517 -2.38 -9.85 10.15
C VAL A 517 -3.72 -10.03 10.86
N ALA A 518 -4.45 -8.93 11.08
CA ALA A 518 -5.78 -8.93 11.65
C ALA A 518 -6.77 -8.36 10.61
N PRO A 519 -7.41 -9.21 9.78
CA PRO A 519 -8.30 -8.73 8.74
C PRO A 519 -9.52 -8.01 9.32
N PRO A 520 -9.95 -6.88 8.74
CA PRO A 520 -11.11 -6.13 9.24
C PRO A 520 -12.46 -6.75 8.87
N LEU A 521 -12.52 -7.48 7.76
CA LEU A 521 -13.74 -7.99 7.14
C LEU A 521 -13.45 -9.30 6.37
N ASP A 522 -14.51 -9.96 5.92
CA ASP A 522 -14.42 -11.00 4.90
C ASP A 522 -13.97 -10.41 3.55
N GLY A 523 -13.17 -11.15 2.78
CA GLY A 523 -12.66 -10.67 1.50
C GLY A 523 -11.42 -11.41 0.98
N LEU A 524 -10.85 -10.90 -0.12
CA LEU A 524 -9.57 -11.35 -0.65
C LEU A 524 -8.56 -10.21 -0.52
N TYR A 525 -7.53 -10.46 0.27
CA TYR A 525 -6.46 -9.51 0.57
C TYR A 525 -5.15 -9.91 -0.11
N GLU A 526 -4.31 -8.93 -0.41
CA GLU A 526 -2.87 -9.13 -0.64
C GLU A 526 -2.11 -8.73 0.63
N VAL A 527 -1.20 -9.60 1.08
CA VAL A 527 -0.30 -9.38 2.20
C VAL A 527 1.10 -9.26 1.65
N VAL A 528 1.70 -8.08 1.81
CA VAL A 528 3.06 -7.79 1.33
C VAL A 528 3.98 -7.66 2.52
N ILE A 529 4.94 -8.57 2.64
CA ILE A 529 6.02 -8.48 3.64
C ILE A 529 7.15 -7.65 3.03
N PHE A 530 7.51 -6.58 3.73
CA PHE A 530 8.63 -5.71 3.41
C PHE A 530 9.81 -5.98 4.35
N ALA A 531 11.02 -5.84 3.82
CA ALA A 531 12.25 -6.11 4.55
C ALA A 531 13.32 -5.07 4.24
N LYS A 532 14.22 -4.84 5.21
CA LYS A 532 15.46 -4.08 5.03
C LYS A 532 16.52 -4.50 6.05
N ILE A 533 17.79 -4.19 5.78
CA ILE A 533 18.81 -4.17 6.86
C ILE A 533 18.80 -2.83 7.61
N LYS A 534 19.29 -2.82 8.85
CA LYS A 534 19.40 -1.60 9.68
C LYS A 534 20.13 -0.41 9.01
N ALA A 535 21.04 -0.66 8.09
CA ALA A 535 21.77 0.38 7.36
C ALA A 535 20.98 0.99 6.18
N GLU A 536 19.90 0.34 5.74
CA GLU A 536 19.02 0.84 4.68
C GLU A 536 17.96 1.78 5.29
N THR A 537 17.64 2.86 4.58
CA THR A 537 16.57 3.79 4.97
C THR A 537 15.21 3.26 4.56
N MET A 538 15.08 2.82 3.31
CA MET A 538 13.86 2.30 2.71
C MET A 538 13.71 0.80 2.93
N TYR A 539 12.45 0.37 2.97
CA TYR A 539 12.04 -1.02 2.96
C TYR A 539 11.63 -1.43 1.54
N LEU A 540 11.95 -2.66 1.14
CA LEU A 540 11.59 -3.22 -0.16
C LEU A 540 10.70 -4.46 0.02
N GLY A 541 9.75 -4.66 -0.89
CA GLY A 541 8.85 -5.81 -0.86
C GLY A 541 9.64 -7.11 -1.07
N ALA A 542 9.53 -8.04 -0.14
CA ALA A 542 10.25 -9.32 -0.13
C ALA A 542 9.34 -10.50 -0.51
N ILE A 543 8.13 -10.55 0.07
CA ILE A 543 7.15 -11.62 -0.14
C ILE A 543 5.77 -11.00 -0.44
N ASN A 544 5.07 -11.45 -1.48
CA ASN A 544 3.65 -11.19 -1.67
C ASN A 544 2.84 -12.50 -1.60
N MET A 545 1.75 -12.48 -0.83
CA MET A 545 0.80 -13.59 -0.63
C MET A 545 -0.64 -13.08 -0.73
N ARG A 546 -1.58 -13.94 -1.11
CA ARG A 546 -3.02 -13.69 -0.98
C ARG A 546 -3.59 -14.36 0.26
N LEU A 547 -4.52 -13.69 0.92
CA LEU A 547 -5.28 -14.20 2.07
C LEU A 547 -6.78 -14.03 1.79
N ARG A 548 -7.50 -15.15 1.68
CA ARG A 548 -8.96 -15.19 1.62
C ARG A 548 -9.50 -15.33 3.04
N VAL A 549 -10.36 -14.41 3.43
CA VAL A 549 -11.00 -14.35 4.75
C VAL A 549 -12.49 -14.61 4.56
N SER A 550 -13.08 -15.49 5.37
CA SER A 550 -14.50 -15.83 5.28
C SER A 550 -15.08 -16.25 6.62
N ASN A 551 -16.26 -15.72 6.95
CA ASN A 551 -16.97 -15.89 8.22
C ASN A 551 -16.17 -15.42 9.44
N ILE A 552 -15.46 -14.29 9.34
CA ILE A 552 -14.79 -13.64 10.47
C ILE A 552 -15.83 -13.20 11.53
N ALA A 553 -15.59 -13.52 12.81
CA ALA A 553 -16.56 -13.26 13.87
C ALA A 553 -16.36 -11.88 14.54
N ASP A 554 -15.14 -11.61 15.00
CA ASP A 554 -14.81 -10.45 15.84
C ASP A 554 -13.49 -9.82 15.36
N ALA A 555 -13.55 -9.09 14.24
CA ALA A 555 -12.41 -8.37 13.71
C ALA A 555 -11.85 -7.36 14.74
N PHE A 556 -10.52 -7.30 14.87
CA PHE A 556 -9.85 -6.42 15.82
C PHE A 556 -8.68 -5.67 15.15
N MET A 557 -8.11 -4.71 15.88
CA MET A 557 -6.91 -3.97 15.48
C MET A 557 -5.81 -4.13 16.52
N PHE A 558 -4.54 -4.12 16.08
CA PHE A 558 -3.37 -4.17 16.95
C PHE A 558 -3.17 -2.84 17.70
N PRO A 559 -2.56 -2.86 18.90
CA PRO A 559 -2.21 -1.65 19.64
C PRO A 559 -1.25 -0.79 18.82
N ILE A 560 -1.39 0.53 18.90
CA ILE A 560 -0.56 1.46 18.12
C ILE A 560 0.87 1.38 18.66
N THR A 561 1.80 0.83 17.88
CA THR A 561 3.22 0.72 18.23
C THR A 561 4.02 1.94 17.76
N TYR A 562 4.99 2.35 18.57
CA TYR A 562 5.89 3.49 18.30
C TYR A 562 7.30 2.99 17.93
N ALA A 563 8.16 3.88 17.42
CA ALA A 563 9.52 3.53 17.01
C ALA A 563 10.32 2.74 18.07
N SER A 564 10.15 3.10 19.35
CA SER A 564 10.80 2.43 20.49
C SER A 564 10.44 0.94 20.60
N PHE A 565 9.25 0.52 20.17
CA PHE A 565 8.84 -0.89 20.12
C PHE A 565 9.80 -1.70 19.24
N THR A 566 10.05 -1.21 18.02
CA THR A 566 10.93 -1.86 17.04
C THR A 566 12.41 -1.70 17.41
N GLU A 567 12.83 -0.49 17.80
CA GLU A 567 14.22 -0.17 18.14
C GLU A 567 14.75 -1.02 19.30
N HIS A 568 13.95 -1.16 20.36
CA HIS A 568 14.29 -1.96 21.53
C HIS A 568 13.86 -3.44 21.44
N ARG A 569 13.31 -3.86 20.29
CA ARG A 569 12.84 -5.25 20.03
C ARG A 569 11.85 -5.73 21.08
N CYS A 570 10.87 -4.90 21.39
CA CYS A 570 9.75 -5.28 22.23
C CYS A 570 8.92 -6.37 21.53
N ILE A 571 8.26 -7.21 22.33
CA ILE A 571 7.34 -8.26 21.85
C ILE A 571 6.07 -8.10 22.66
N LEU A 572 4.95 -7.88 21.99
CA LEU A 572 3.63 -7.96 22.60
C LEU A 572 3.23 -9.43 22.68
N ILE A 573 2.79 -9.91 23.84
CA ILE A 573 2.28 -11.28 24.00
C ILE A 573 0.75 -11.23 24.11
N GLU A 574 0.22 -10.38 24.99
CA GLU A 574 -1.22 -10.13 25.11
C GLU A 574 -1.51 -8.76 25.80
N PRO A 575 -2.66 -8.13 25.52
CA PRO A 575 -3.64 -8.51 24.49
C PRO A 575 -3.19 -8.04 23.11
N PHE A 576 -3.60 -8.74 22.05
CA PHE A 576 -3.42 -8.25 20.67
C PHE A 576 -4.51 -7.25 20.25
N GLN A 577 -5.58 -7.10 21.04
CA GLN A 577 -6.66 -6.16 20.78
C GLN A 577 -6.33 -4.77 21.33
N ARG A 578 -6.34 -3.76 20.46
CA ARG A 578 -6.17 -2.34 20.78
C ARG A 578 -7.28 -1.78 21.65
N LEU A 579 -8.51 -2.19 21.37
CA LEU A 579 -9.71 -1.66 22.02
C LEU A 579 -9.98 -2.38 23.35
N VAL A 580 -10.02 -1.62 24.44
CA VAL A 580 -10.26 -2.11 25.79
C VAL A 580 -11.45 -1.39 26.42
N HIS A 581 -12.27 -2.07 27.21
CA HIS A 581 -13.49 -1.49 27.78
C HIS A 581 -13.24 -0.82 29.13
N LYS A 582 -13.94 0.28 29.41
CA LYS A 582 -13.88 0.89 30.74
C LYS A 582 -14.24 -0.11 31.86
N ASN A 583 -13.42 -0.13 32.92
CA ASN A 583 -13.45 -1.06 34.07
C ASN A 583 -13.09 -2.52 33.77
N GLU A 584 -12.74 -2.88 32.54
CA GLU A 584 -12.23 -4.22 32.19
C GLU A 584 -10.96 -4.56 32.99
N GLN A 585 -10.73 -5.86 33.21
CA GLN A 585 -9.45 -6.38 33.72
C GLN A 585 -8.59 -6.85 32.56
N VAL A 586 -7.65 -6.02 32.13
CA VAL A 586 -6.74 -6.34 31.02
C VAL A 586 -5.38 -6.76 31.57
N LEU A 587 -4.84 -7.87 31.08
CA LEU A 587 -3.46 -8.30 31.38
C LEU A 587 -2.54 -7.73 30.31
N ILE A 588 -1.70 -6.76 30.67
CA ILE A 588 -0.61 -6.30 29.80
C ILE A 588 0.58 -7.23 30.00
N HIS A 589 0.89 -8.02 28.98
CA HIS A 589 1.97 -8.99 28.97
C HIS A 589 2.87 -8.75 27.75
N MET A 590 4.10 -8.32 28.01
CA MET A 590 5.05 -7.89 26.99
C MET A 590 6.48 -8.25 27.38
N ILE A 591 7.33 -8.54 26.40
CA ILE A 591 8.79 -8.50 26.56
C ILE A 591 9.24 -7.09 26.18
N ILE A 592 9.91 -6.41 27.10
CA ILE A 592 10.49 -5.08 26.97
C ILE A 592 11.96 -5.19 27.39
N PRO A 593 12.88 -5.62 26.50
CA PRO A 593 14.23 -5.99 26.91
C PRO A 593 15.03 -4.79 27.40
N LYS A 594 15.72 -4.92 28.54
CA LYS A 594 16.71 -3.96 29.06
C LYS A 594 16.18 -2.54 29.38
N ALA A 595 14.89 -2.33 29.56
CA ALA A 595 14.40 -1.04 30.05
C ALA A 595 14.74 -0.90 31.55
N ASN A 596 15.31 0.25 31.93
CA ASN A 596 15.66 0.61 33.30
C ASN A 596 14.42 1.07 34.09
N VAL A 597 13.47 1.70 33.39
CA VAL A 597 12.18 2.16 33.96
C VAL A 597 11.05 1.79 33.00
N ILE A 598 10.00 1.18 33.54
CA ILE A 598 8.70 1.01 32.88
C ILE A 598 7.66 1.85 33.61
N LYS A 599 6.78 2.51 32.86
CA LYS A 599 5.54 3.09 33.39
C LYS A 599 4.37 2.70 32.49
N ILE A 600 3.19 2.57 33.07
CA ILE A 600 1.95 2.42 32.31
C ILE A 600 1.03 3.57 32.67
N ARG A 601 0.69 4.41 31.70
CA ARG A 601 -0.37 5.41 31.85
C ARG A 601 -1.72 4.72 31.73
N ASN A 602 -2.68 5.09 32.57
CA ASN A 602 -4.06 4.60 32.54
C ASN A 602 -5.01 5.79 32.72
N GLY A 603 -5.49 6.35 31.61
CA GLY A 603 -6.13 7.68 31.64
C GLY A 603 -5.11 8.76 31.98
N ASP A 604 -5.28 9.47 33.09
CA ASP A 604 -4.35 10.53 33.52
C ASP A 604 -3.38 10.10 34.62
N GLU A 605 -3.54 8.89 35.16
CA GLU A 605 -2.64 8.33 36.17
C GLU A 605 -1.48 7.56 35.54
N TYR A 606 -0.30 7.62 36.18
CA TYR A 606 0.85 6.79 35.84
C TYR A 606 1.08 5.74 36.92
N MET A 607 1.11 4.47 36.50
CA MET A 607 1.43 3.32 37.33
C MET A 607 2.88 2.90 37.07
N VAL A 608 3.63 2.61 38.12
CA VAL A 608 4.92 1.90 38.02
C VAL A 608 4.66 0.43 38.36
N PRO A 609 5.04 -0.54 37.52
CA PRO A 609 4.95 -1.95 37.85
C PRO A 609 5.81 -2.30 39.08
N TYR A 610 5.35 -3.24 39.90
CA TYR A 610 6.16 -3.82 40.97
C TYR A 610 7.32 -4.66 40.39
N SER A 611 8.33 -4.98 41.21
CA SER A 611 9.56 -5.67 40.80
C SER A 611 9.35 -7.14 40.39
N ASP A 612 8.20 -7.73 40.73
CA ASP A 612 7.73 -9.03 40.29
C ASP A 612 6.85 -8.94 39.02
N GLU A 613 6.14 -7.83 38.83
CA GLU A 613 5.37 -7.52 37.61
C GLU A 613 6.25 -7.13 36.42
N TYR A 614 7.43 -6.52 36.64
CA TYR A 614 8.44 -6.33 35.59
C TYR A 614 9.78 -6.95 36.00
N LYS A 615 10.06 -8.14 35.48
CA LYS A 615 11.23 -8.96 35.85
C LYS A 615 11.90 -9.57 34.63
N ASN A 616 13.23 -9.54 34.60
CA ASN A 616 14.05 -10.09 33.51
C ASN A 616 13.67 -9.55 32.10
N GLY A 617 13.17 -8.32 32.01
CA GLY A 617 12.70 -7.73 30.76
C GLY A 617 11.29 -8.19 30.34
N VAL A 618 10.55 -8.90 31.20
CA VAL A 618 9.15 -9.30 30.95
C VAL A 618 8.23 -8.49 31.86
N LEU A 619 7.29 -7.77 31.27
CA LEU A 619 6.18 -7.10 31.93
C LEU A 619 4.96 -8.04 31.95
N LYS A 620 4.37 -8.23 33.12
CA LYS A 620 3.08 -8.91 33.35
C LYS A 620 2.31 -8.12 34.41
N LYS A 621 1.34 -7.31 34.00
CA LYS A 621 0.53 -6.50 34.92
C LYS A 621 -0.95 -6.56 34.59
N GLN A 622 -1.77 -6.94 35.57
CA GLN A 622 -3.23 -6.80 35.49
C GLN A 622 -3.62 -5.34 35.76
N ILE A 623 -4.47 -4.77 34.91
CA ILE A 623 -4.88 -3.36 34.98
C ILE A 623 -6.41 -3.28 34.93
N ARG A 624 -7.00 -2.48 35.83
CA ARG A 624 -8.37 -2.01 35.69
C ARG A 624 -8.40 -0.78 34.79
N VAL A 625 -8.94 -0.92 33.58
CA VAL A 625 -8.99 0.17 32.59
C VAL A 625 -9.81 1.33 33.14
N GLN A 626 -9.22 2.54 33.20
CA GLN A 626 -9.88 3.79 33.58
C GLN A 626 -9.79 4.86 32.46
N GLY A 627 -8.80 4.75 31.58
CA GLY A 627 -8.67 5.50 30.33
C GLY A 627 -7.80 4.74 29.34
N ASP A 628 -7.27 5.43 28.32
CA ASP A 628 -6.29 4.84 27.40
C ASP A 628 -5.10 4.27 28.17
N LEU A 629 -4.62 3.08 27.77
CA LEU A 629 -3.42 2.48 28.33
C LEU A 629 -2.22 2.82 27.45
N GLN A 630 -1.18 3.41 28.02
CA GLN A 630 0.08 3.69 27.30
C GLN A 630 1.22 2.99 28.03
N VAL A 631 1.86 2.02 27.39
CA VAL A 631 3.05 1.37 27.94
C VAL A 631 4.26 2.18 27.53
N CYS A 632 5.07 2.60 28.49
CA CYS A 632 6.21 3.49 28.28
C CYS A 632 7.47 2.91 28.93
N GLY A 633 8.63 3.09 28.29
CA GLY A 633 9.92 2.59 28.76
C GLY A 633 11.05 3.61 28.61
N ARG A 634 12.09 3.46 29.43
CA ARG A 634 13.34 4.22 29.34
C ARG A 634 14.54 3.26 29.46
N TRP A 635 15.53 3.44 28.59
CA TRP A 635 16.72 2.58 28.45
C TRP A 635 18.05 3.27 28.75
N ASP A 636 18.06 4.61 28.79
CA ASP A 636 19.20 5.42 29.20
C ASP A 636 18.80 6.21 30.45
N ASP A 637 19.61 6.16 31.49
CA ASP A 637 19.36 6.88 32.74
C ASP A 637 19.54 8.39 32.57
N ASN A 638 20.31 8.82 31.56
CA ASN A 638 20.52 10.22 31.19
C ASN A 638 19.41 10.79 30.29
N ALA A 639 18.44 9.97 29.86
CA ALA A 639 17.31 10.46 29.07
C ALA A 639 16.25 11.11 29.98
N ASP A 640 16.00 12.40 29.76
CA ASP A 640 14.98 13.17 30.47
C ASP A 640 13.55 12.67 30.21
N SER A 641 13.31 12.03 29.06
CA SER A 641 12.00 11.56 28.62
C SER A 641 11.85 10.03 28.69
N ILE A 642 10.62 9.59 28.91
CA ILE A 642 10.21 8.19 28.78
C ILE A 642 9.54 8.00 27.42
N SER A 643 9.95 6.98 26.67
CA SER A 643 9.42 6.71 25.33
C SER A 643 8.14 5.90 25.42
N ILE A 644 7.11 6.30 24.67
CA ILE A 644 5.91 5.46 24.46
C ILE A 644 6.33 4.26 23.61
N ILE A 645 5.89 3.06 24.02
CA ILE A 645 6.13 1.77 23.35
C ILE A 645 4.89 1.41 22.52
N CYS A 646 3.73 1.32 23.19
CA CYS A 646 2.46 1.07 22.52
C CYS A 646 1.27 1.70 23.27
N ILE A 647 0.15 1.87 22.56
CA ILE A 647 -1.10 2.42 23.09
C ILE A 647 -2.28 1.48 22.79
N PHE A 648 -3.08 1.24 23.83
CA PHE A 648 -4.40 0.61 23.78
C PHE A 648 -5.45 1.68 24.06
N ASN A 649 -6.54 1.69 23.28
CA ASN A 649 -7.56 2.73 23.36
C ASN A 649 -8.78 2.26 24.14
N MET A 650 -9.24 3.09 25.09
CA MET A 650 -10.46 2.80 25.84
C MET A 650 -11.72 3.18 25.05
N ILE A 651 -12.73 2.32 25.11
CA ILE A 651 -14.11 2.51 24.60
C ILE A 651 -15.18 2.27 25.66
#